data_AF-A0A452Z366-F1
#
_entry.id   AF-A0A452Z366-F1
#
_cell.length_a   1.000
_cell.length_b   1.000
_cell.length_c   1.000
_cell.angle_alpha   90.00
_cell.angle_beta   90.00
_cell.angle_gamma   90.00
#
_symmetry.space_group_name_H-M   'P 1'
#
loop_
_entity.id
_entity.type
_entity.pdbx_description
1 polymer ?
#
loop_
_entity_poly.entity_id
_entity_poly.type
_entity_poly.pdbx_seq_one_letter_code
_entity_poly.pdbx_strand_id
1 'polypeptide(L)'
;TDDLFALLYILKQDRSQFDVKAITISANAWIDAGHGVDQLYDILYMMGRDDIAVGVGGDGGISEAGEIHPDVGGYLPLIDQGMSTVGGCRYRQAIPPGRRGGRLDTDTNGGLRRGFLPQGPRGYAPLRQPTGQQVMVDTVSAGPTTLLLFGTHTNAALLLMAHPHLRRNVERVYVLGGGVRVTGNLFTAYGANPFAEFNVFGDPFAAYQVLHSGVPVTLVPLDATNTIPVTEEYFAEFGRRWQTTPEARYCFQSLDQVLRRHRRPAPGLHGSTGYYMWDSFAAGVAFSSMRNGDANGANDFAELEYMNITVITSNKPYGVHDGSNPFFDGRATPKFGLKVGGVHSGHVQTGIRDSFCLVPGSNAGRCQDGYTKEVTGSEGVRVHVATSAKPNTVYNSAFDREFSKNFLEVLNLAKQAGRFNISTQFPYYREVLYKPDFINVSRGKPVIFDMDMSPGDFVSLIYLLKAPREVIDVKGVLVNGNGWANIASIDIVYDILHMMGRDDIPVGLGNTTAMGNPTLGCNNVYAIPLGSGGFIDSDTLYGLARLLPRSPRRYTPESTDDPEHRQPLAFEVWQSVRRQLCPGDKITLLTSGPLTNLANISLSDRDASSVIERIYVVGGLIKDGGHEKGNVFTVPSNRYAEFNMFLDPLAAKTVLESNLNITLIPLPAQRKAASFESVLEALEQTQQTPESKFVRQLFALLKELQSKEKLYHHVDIFLGEVL
;
A
#
# COMPACT_ATOMS: atom_id res chain seq x y z
N THR A 1 1.59 5.91 -9.14
CA THR A 1 0.95 6.47 -10.35
C THR A 1 1.82 6.31 -11.58
N ASP A 2 3.11 6.63 -11.51
CA ASP A 2 4.00 6.50 -12.67
C ASP A 2 4.22 5.04 -13.10
N ASP A 3 4.27 4.08 -12.16
CA ASP A 3 4.29 2.64 -12.48
C ASP A 3 3.12 2.23 -13.39
N LEU A 4 1.94 2.81 -13.16
CA LEU A 4 0.75 2.53 -13.95
C LEU A 4 0.87 3.11 -15.36
N PHE A 5 1.56 4.24 -15.49
CA PHE A 5 1.82 4.89 -16.78
C PHE A 5 2.82 4.08 -17.59
N ALA A 6 3.90 3.63 -16.93
CA ALA A 6 4.87 2.71 -17.50
C ALA A 6 4.20 1.41 -17.94
N LEU A 7 3.36 0.81 -17.09
CA LEU A 7 2.61 -0.40 -17.42
C LEU A 7 1.72 -0.20 -18.65
N LEU A 8 0.93 0.87 -18.69
CA LEU A 8 0.05 1.13 -19.84
C LEU A 8 0.88 1.37 -21.11
N TYR A 9 1.97 2.13 -21.04
CA TYR A 9 2.90 2.31 -22.16
C TYR A 9 3.50 0.98 -22.64
N ILE A 10 3.85 0.09 -21.71
CA ILE A 10 4.35 -1.27 -21.98
C ILE A 10 3.29 -2.12 -22.69
N LEU A 11 2.05 -2.13 -22.18
CA LEU A 11 0.96 -2.95 -22.75
C LEU A 11 0.51 -2.46 -24.13
N LYS A 12 0.88 -1.24 -24.51
CA LYS A 12 0.66 -0.61 -25.82
C LYS A 12 1.77 -0.86 -26.84
N GLN A 13 2.85 -1.53 -26.46
CA GLN A 13 3.91 -1.92 -27.38
C GLN A 13 3.49 -3.12 -28.24
N ASP A 14 4.06 -3.21 -29.45
CA ASP A 14 3.79 -4.33 -30.35
C ASP A 14 4.20 -5.67 -29.71
N ARG A 15 3.24 -6.58 -29.53
CA ARG A 15 3.45 -7.88 -28.88
C ARG A 15 4.39 -8.80 -29.65
N SER A 16 4.56 -8.58 -30.96
CA SER A 16 5.53 -9.33 -31.76
C SER A 16 6.98 -8.94 -31.43
N GLN A 17 7.18 -7.76 -30.82
CA GLN A 17 8.49 -7.28 -30.39
C GLN A 17 8.66 -7.43 -28.88
N PHE A 18 7.60 -7.18 -28.11
CA PHE A 18 7.65 -7.18 -26.65
C PHE A 18 6.47 -7.95 -26.07
N ASP A 19 6.76 -9.14 -25.53
CA ASP A 19 5.75 -9.98 -24.90
C ASP A 19 5.93 -10.00 -23.39
N VAL A 20 5.12 -9.19 -22.70
CA VAL A 20 5.08 -9.16 -21.23
C VAL A 20 4.50 -10.49 -20.74
N LYS A 21 5.33 -11.27 -20.04
CA LYS A 21 4.96 -12.58 -19.49
C LYS A 21 4.37 -12.50 -18.08
N ALA A 22 4.93 -11.64 -17.26
CA ALA A 22 4.61 -11.56 -15.84
C ALA A 22 4.82 -10.15 -15.28
N ILE A 23 4.11 -9.86 -14.20
CA ILE A 23 4.25 -8.65 -13.38
C ILE A 23 4.38 -9.10 -11.92
N THR A 24 5.32 -8.53 -11.18
CA THR A 24 5.41 -8.73 -9.74
C THR A 24 5.36 -7.42 -8.98
N ILE A 25 4.63 -7.40 -7.86
CA ILE A 25 4.53 -6.22 -6.99
C ILE A 25 5.51 -6.38 -5.83
N SER A 26 6.30 -5.34 -5.58
CA SER A 26 7.05 -5.21 -4.33
C SER A 26 6.22 -4.38 -3.35
N ALA A 27 5.79 -5.00 -2.25
CA ALA A 27 4.80 -4.45 -1.33
C ALA A 27 5.43 -3.64 -0.19
N ASN A 28 6.75 -3.57 -0.10
CA ASN A 28 7.48 -2.74 0.85
C ASN A 28 7.61 -1.26 0.43
N ALA A 29 6.92 -0.84 -0.64
CA ALA A 29 6.99 0.50 -1.22
C ALA A 29 5.64 1.27 -1.11
N TRP A 30 5.36 2.13 -2.09
CA TRP A 30 4.26 3.11 -2.11
C TRP A 30 2.85 2.54 -2.07
N ILE A 31 2.68 1.28 -2.47
CA ILE A 31 1.37 0.63 -2.54
C ILE A 31 1.29 -0.51 -1.53
N ASP A 32 0.15 -0.62 -0.87
CA ASP A 32 -0.20 -1.77 -0.06
C ASP A 32 -0.68 -2.92 -0.98
N ALA A 33 -0.20 -4.14 -0.70
CA ALA A 33 -0.26 -5.27 -1.64
C ALA A 33 -1.67 -5.59 -2.14
N GLY A 34 -2.65 -5.55 -1.22
CA GLY A 34 -4.03 -5.92 -1.51
C GLY A 34 -4.64 -4.98 -2.54
N HIS A 35 -4.46 -3.68 -2.35
CA HIS A 35 -4.93 -2.67 -3.31
C HIS A 35 -4.19 -2.74 -4.65
N GLY A 36 -2.88 -3.00 -4.63
CA GLY A 36 -2.04 -3.07 -5.83
C GLY A 36 -2.36 -4.23 -6.77
N VAL A 37 -2.53 -5.45 -6.26
CA VAL A 37 -2.94 -6.62 -7.07
C VAL A 37 -4.22 -6.34 -7.82
N ASP A 38 -5.13 -5.75 -7.08
CA ASP A 38 -6.51 -5.63 -7.46
C ASP A 38 -6.66 -4.50 -8.50
N GLN A 39 -5.83 -3.44 -8.38
CA GLN A 39 -5.64 -2.43 -9.41
C GLN A 39 -5.00 -3.00 -10.69
N LEU A 40 -3.98 -3.85 -10.56
CA LEU A 40 -3.35 -4.50 -11.72
C LEU A 40 -4.33 -5.38 -12.48
N TYR A 41 -5.14 -6.20 -11.80
CA TYR A 41 -6.17 -7.01 -12.45
C TYR A 41 -7.20 -6.16 -13.19
N ASP A 42 -7.62 -5.04 -12.61
CA ASP A 42 -8.56 -4.13 -13.26
C ASP A 42 -7.95 -3.50 -14.54
N ILE A 43 -6.65 -3.14 -14.53
CA ILE A 43 -5.91 -2.65 -15.70
C ILE A 43 -5.71 -3.75 -16.76
N LEU A 44 -5.29 -4.95 -16.35
CA LEU A 44 -5.07 -6.07 -17.26
C LEU A 44 -6.37 -6.47 -17.94
N TYR A 45 -7.48 -6.50 -17.21
CA TYR A 45 -8.80 -6.74 -17.78
C TYR A 45 -9.18 -5.65 -18.80
N MET A 46 -8.99 -4.37 -18.46
CA MET A 46 -9.20 -3.26 -19.42
C MET A 46 -8.38 -3.45 -20.70
N MET A 47 -7.12 -3.87 -20.58
CA MET A 47 -6.21 -4.06 -21.71
C MET A 47 -6.38 -5.41 -22.43
N GLY A 48 -7.29 -6.27 -21.97
CA GLY A 48 -7.46 -7.62 -22.50
C GLY A 48 -6.18 -8.45 -22.36
N ARG A 49 -5.56 -8.38 -21.18
CA ARG A 49 -4.29 -9.00 -20.81
C ARG A 49 -4.36 -9.88 -19.56
N ASP A 50 -5.50 -10.53 -19.36
CA ASP A 50 -5.65 -11.50 -18.27
C ASP A 50 -4.74 -12.74 -18.42
N ASP A 51 -4.05 -12.88 -19.56
CA ASP A 51 -3.00 -13.87 -19.79
C ASP A 51 -1.72 -13.61 -18.97
N ILE A 52 -1.49 -12.38 -18.50
CA ILE A 52 -0.28 -12.03 -17.77
C ILE A 52 -0.35 -12.55 -16.33
N ALA A 53 0.67 -13.30 -15.92
CA ALA A 53 0.83 -13.74 -14.54
C ALA A 53 1.11 -12.54 -13.61
N VAL A 54 0.46 -12.51 -12.45
CA VAL A 54 0.69 -11.46 -11.45
C VAL A 54 1.12 -12.11 -10.15
N GLY A 55 2.31 -11.75 -9.67
CA GLY A 55 2.85 -12.19 -8.40
C GLY A 55 2.84 -11.06 -7.38
N VAL A 56 2.47 -11.35 -6.14
CA VAL A 56 2.63 -10.39 -5.03
C VAL A 56 3.04 -11.16 -3.79
N GLY A 57 3.91 -10.57 -2.99
CA GLY A 57 4.14 -11.07 -1.65
C GLY A 57 4.53 -12.55 -1.62
N GLY A 58 4.28 -13.15 -0.45
CA GLY A 58 4.64 -14.50 -0.08
C GLY A 58 4.80 -14.64 1.43
N ASP A 59 4.10 -15.60 2.03
CA ASP A 59 4.05 -15.84 3.48
C ASP A 59 5.23 -16.67 4.00
N GLY A 60 6.12 -17.11 3.10
CA GLY A 60 7.43 -17.68 3.43
C GLY A 60 8.35 -16.66 4.10
N GLY A 61 9.46 -17.16 4.65
CA GLY A 61 10.37 -16.34 5.44
C GLY A 61 11.85 -16.53 5.10
N ILE A 62 12.67 -15.61 5.61
CA ILE A 62 14.11 -15.78 5.62
C ILE A 62 14.53 -16.17 7.04
N SER A 63 15.22 -17.30 7.15
CA SER A 63 15.71 -17.78 8.43
C SER A 63 16.73 -16.81 9.01
N GLU A 64 16.98 -16.92 10.30
CA GLU A 64 17.98 -16.10 10.97
C GLU A 64 19.41 -16.32 10.45
N ALA A 65 19.68 -17.49 9.85
CA ALA A 65 20.96 -17.76 9.18
C ALA A 65 21.03 -17.13 7.76
N GLY A 66 19.91 -16.62 7.24
CA GLY A 66 19.79 -16.07 5.89
C GLY A 66 19.38 -17.09 4.84
N GLU A 67 18.85 -18.25 5.25
CA GLU A 67 18.25 -19.19 4.30
C GLU A 67 16.92 -18.61 3.80
N ILE A 68 16.78 -18.46 2.48
CA ILE A 68 15.56 -17.97 1.85
C ILE A 68 14.67 -19.18 1.57
N HIS A 69 13.54 -19.29 2.25
CA HIS A 69 12.58 -20.37 2.03
C HIS A 69 11.73 -20.12 0.76
N PRO A 70 11.00 -21.14 0.27
CA PRO A 70 9.98 -20.93 -0.76
C PRO A 70 8.90 -19.94 -0.32
N ASP A 71 8.23 -19.36 -1.30
CA ASP A 71 7.15 -18.39 -1.14
C ASP A 71 7.51 -17.17 -0.28
N VAL A 72 8.78 -16.76 -0.29
CA VAL A 72 9.19 -15.50 0.36
C VAL A 72 8.74 -14.32 -0.49
N GLY A 73 7.97 -13.44 0.12
CA GLY A 73 7.44 -12.25 -0.53
C GLY A 73 8.26 -11.00 -0.32
N GLY A 74 8.25 -10.11 -1.32
CA GLY A 74 8.70 -8.71 -1.20
C GLY A 74 7.80 -7.82 -0.33
N TYR A 75 7.27 -8.36 0.77
CA TYR A 75 6.50 -7.62 1.77
C TYR A 75 7.39 -6.68 2.57
N LEU A 76 8.61 -7.12 2.91
CA LEU A 76 9.58 -6.37 3.70
C LEU A 76 10.90 -6.29 2.92
N PRO A 77 11.74 -5.28 3.16
CA PRO A 77 13.10 -5.29 2.65
C PRO A 77 13.89 -6.45 3.26
N LEU A 78 14.92 -6.94 2.56
CA LEU A 78 15.71 -8.10 2.99
C LEU A 78 16.28 -7.98 4.42
N ILE A 79 16.55 -6.74 4.86
CA ILE A 79 17.05 -6.44 6.19
C ILE A 79 16.01 -6.58 7.31
N ASP A 80 14.73 -6.36 7.01
CA ASP A 80 13.62 -6.50 7.97
C ASP A 80 12.89 -7.85 7.84
N GLN A 81 13.16 -8.61 6.78
CA GLN A 81 12.51 -9.89 6.51
C GLN A 81 12.96 -10.99 7.47
N GLY A 82 12.01 -11.63 8.16
CA GLY A 82 12.24 -12.79 9.04
C GLY A 82 11.42 -14.02 8.64
N MET A 83 11.13 -14.90 9.59
CA MET A 83 10.26 -16.07 9.42
C MET A 83 8.76 -15.75 9.48
N SER A 84 8.40 -14.47 9.43
CA SER A 84 7.02 -13.99 9.40
C SER A 84 6.92 -12.81 8.43
N THR A 85 5.69 -12.45 8.08
CA THR A 85 5.37 -11.24 7.31
C THR A 85 5.25 -9.98 8.19
N VAL A 86 5.72 -10.09 9.44
CA VAL A 86 5.85 -9.02 10.42
C VAL A 86 7.29 -8.56 10.43
N GLY A 87 7.52 -7.25 10.35
CA GLY A 87 8.87 -6.74 10.38
C GLY A 87 8.95 -5.26 10.68
N GLY A 88 10.19 -4.80 10.82
CA GLY A 88 10.49 -3.38 10.87
C GLY A 88 9.98 -2.67 9.61
N CYS A 89 9.88 -1.36 9.70
CA CYS A 89 9.40 -0.54 8.60
C CYS A 89 10.39 0.58 8.27
N ARG A 90 11.66 0.43 8.67
CA ARG A 90 12.66 1.52 8.74
C ARG A 90 12.66 2.38 7.48
N TYR A 91 12.57 1.75 6.32
CA TYR A 91 12.55 2.39 5.01
C TYR A 91 11.14 2.79 4.58
N ARG A 92 10.11 1.98 4.92
CA ARG A 92 8.70 2.30 4.67
C ARG A 92 8.25 3.58 5.38
N GLN A 93 8.90 3.99 6.48
CA GLN A 93 8.68 5.30 7.13
C GLN A 93 8.92 6.48 6.18
N ALA A 94 9.76 6.30 5.14
CA ALA A 94 10.01 7.35 4.15
C ALA A 94 8.75 7.72 3.34
N ILE A 95 7.72 6.87 3.36
CA ILE A 95 6.44 7.09 2.66
C ILE A 95 5.41 7.62 3.65
N PRO A 96 4.80 8.79 3.39
CA PRO A 96 3.67 9.26 4.16
C PRO A 96 2.50 8.24 4.13
N PRO A 97 1.87 7.88 5.26
CA PRO A 97 0.68 7.05 5.26
C PRO A 97 -0.58 7.82 4.82
N GLY A 98 -0.61 9.15 4.97
CA GLY A 98 -1.81 9.97 4.91
C GLY A 98 -1.90 11.05 3.80
N ARG A 99 -2.86 11.97 4.01
CA ARG A 99 -3.69 12.73 3.04
C ARG A 99 -3.03 13.75 2.09
N ARG A 100 -1.70 13.88 2.10
CA ARG A 100 -0.98 14.84 1.24
C ARG A 100 0.02 14.13 0.34
N GLY A 101 -0.45 13.12 -0.41
CA GLY A 101 0.39 12.33 -1.31
C GLY A 101 1.08 11.17 -0.60
N GLY A 102 0.29 10.30 0.03
CA GLY A 102 0.76 9.12 0.76
C GLY A 102 0.21 7.78 0.23
N ARG A 103 0.41 6.70 1.01
CA ARG A 103 -0.05 5.34 0.67
C ARG A 103 -1.54 5.27 0.38
N LEU A 104 -2.37 5.84 1.26
CA LEU A 104 -3.82 5.95 1.08
C LEU A 104 -4.24 6.48 -0.31
N ASP A 105 -3.61 7.58 -0.72
CA ASP A 105 -3.91 8.24 -1.97
C ASP A 105 -3.47 7.38 -3.17
N THR A 106 -2.41 6.59 -2.98
CA THR A 106 -1.81 5.72 -3.99
C THR A 106 -2.64 4.44 -4.16
N ASP A 107 -3.03 3.80 -3.07
CA ASP A 107 -3.80 2.55 -3.02
C ASP A 107 -5.16 2.66 -3.73
N THR A 108 -5.83 3.81 -3.56
CA THR A 108 -7.11 4.08 -4.23
C THR A 108 -6.93 4.73 -5.61
N ASN A 109 -5.69 5.12 -5.96
CA ASN A 109 -5.39 6.13 -6.99
C ASN A 109 -6.37 7.30 -6.86
N GLY A 110 -6.48 7.82 -5.63
CA GLY A 110 -7.45 8.81 -5.15
C GLY A 110 -8.91 8.60 -5.57
N GLY A 111 -9.38 7.37 -5.52
CA GLY A 111 -10.74 6.98 -5.89
C GLY A 111 -10.97 6.79 -7.40
N LEU A 112 -9.97 7.12 -8.23
CA LEU A 112 -10.06 6.96 -9.68
C LEU A 112 -10.06 5.49 -10.08
N ARG A 113 -9.34 4.62 -9.37
CA ARG A 113 -9.33 3.17 -9.66
C ARG A 113 -10.77 2.63 -9.74
N ARG A 114 -11.54 2.80 -8.67
CA ARG A 114 -12.84 2.11 -8.50
C ARG A 114 -13.94 2.55 -9.45
N GLY A 115 -13.83 3.71 -10.09
CA GLY A 115 -14.73 3.95 -11.21
C GLY A 115 -14.24 4.85 -12.29
N PHE A 116 -12.98 4.62 -12.63
CA PHE A 116 -12.61 4.55 -14.01
C PHE A 116 -12.46 3.09 -14.47
N LEU A 117 -11.71 2.27 -13.73
CA LEU A 117 -11.30 0.95 -14.22
C LEU A 117 -12.43 -0.08 -14.11
N PRO A 118 -12.59 -0.96 -15.11
CA PRO A 118 -13.51 -2.09 -15.03
C PRO A 118 -13.12 -3.09 -13.94
N GLN A 119 -14.07 -3.91 -13.53
CA GLN A 119 -13.80 -5.08 -12.71
C GLN A 119 -13.73 -6.32 -13.59
N GLY A 120 -12.55 -6.96 -13.66
CA GLY A 120 -12.37 -8.26 -14.29
C GLY A 120 -12.78 -9.44 -13.39
N PRO A 121 -12.82 -10.67 -13.93
CA PRO A 121 -13.13 -11.87 -13.17
C PRO A 121 -11.98 -12.33 -12.24
N ARG A 122 -10.74 -11.91 -12.50
CA ARG A 122 -9.59 -12.18 -11.63
C ARG A 122 -9.66 -11.32 -10.38
N GLY A 123 -9.32 -11.87 -9.22
CA GLY A 123 -9.23 -11.13 -7.97
C GLY A 123 -8.18 -11.73 -7.05
N TYR A 124 -7.74 -10.96 -6.06
CA TYR A 124 -6.92 -11.49 -4.99
C TYR A 124 -7.66 -12.63 -4.27
N ALA A 125 -6.94 -13.68 -3.87
CA ALA A 125 -7.48 -14.74 -3.04
C ALA A 125 -6.35 -15.31 -2.15
N PRO A 126 -6.53 -15.35 -0.82
CA PRO A 126 -5.54 -15.90 0.09
C PRO A 126 -5.16 -17.34 -0.31
N LEU A 127 -3.88 -17.70 -0.16
CA LEU A 127 -3.28 -19.00 -0.54
C LEU A 127 -3.36 -19.38 -2.04
N ARG A 128 -4.08 -18.63 -2.86
CA ARG A 128 -4.22 -18.88 -4.31
C ARG A 128 -3.58 -17.80 -5.16
N GLN A 129 -3.36 -16.62 -4.60
CA GLN A 129 -2.60 -15.55 -5.24
C GLN A 129 -1.14 -16.00 -5.39
N PRO A 130 -0.60 -16.08 -6.62
CA PRO A 130 0.80 -16.42 -6.81
C PRO A 130 1.75 -15.44 -6.10
N THR A 131 2.79 -15.97 -5.49
CA THR A 131 3.84 -15.17 -4.85
C THR A 131 4.71 -14.48 -5.90
N GLY A 132 5.34 -13.36 -5.52
CA GLY A 132 6.31 -12.69 -6.40
C GLY A 132 7.44 -13.64 -6.80
N GLN A 133 7.95 -14.41 -5.84
CA GLN A 133 8.99 -15.41 -6.07
C GLN A 133 8.53 -16.51 -7.04
N GLN A 134 7.35 -17.10 -6.82
CA GLN A 134 6.82 -18.17 -7.68
C GLN A 134 6.67 -17.71 -9.13
N VAL A 135 6.07 -16.53 -9.36
CA VAL A 135 5.88 -15.98 -10.69
C VAL A 135 7.20 -15.71 -11.40
N MET A 136 8.20 -15.19 -10.69
CA MET A 136 9.53 -14.96 -11.26
C MET A 136 10.24 -16.28 -11.58
N VAL A 137 10.19 -17.27 -10.69
CA VAL A 137 10.79 -18.59 -10.90
C VAL A 137 10.17 -19.26 -12.14
N ASP A 138 8.84 -19.33 -12.23
CA ASP A 138 8.15 -19.97 -13.35
C ASP A 138 8.50 -19.30 -14.68
N THR A 139 8.45 -17.97 -14.70
CA THR A 139 8.72 -17.19 -15.91
C THR A 139 10.16 -17.35 -16.38
N VAL A 140 11.13 -17.15 -15.48
CA VAL A 140 12.56 -17.19 -15.82
C VAL A 140 13.02 -18.62 -16.10
N SER A 141 12.42 -19.63 -15.47
CA SER A 141 12.72 -21.04 -15.77
C SER A 141 12.24 -21.46 -17.17
N ALA A 142 11.16 -20.85 -17.67
CA ALA A 142 10.59 -21.17 -18.98
C ALA A 142 11.47 -20.72 -20.16
N GLY A 143 12.34 -19.71 -19.96
CA GLY A 143 13.28 -19.30 -20.99
C GLY A 143 13.96 -17.95 -20.73
N PRO A 144 14.80 -17.50 -21.69
CA PRO A 144 15.45 -16.20 -21.63
C PRO A 144 14.45 -15.08 -21.36
N THR A 145 14.74 -14.24 -20.38
CA THR A 145 13.84 -13.20 -19.87
C THR A 145 14.63 -11.92 -19.58
N THR A 146 14.09 -10.78 -20.01
CA THR A 146 14.56 -9.45 -19.59
C THR A 146 13.72 -8.97 -18.41
N LEU A 147 14.37 -8.47 -17.36
CA LEU A 147 13.70 -7.92 -16.18
C LEU A 147 13.64 -6.38 -16.26
N LEU A 148 12.47 -5.81 -16.00
CA LEU A 148 12.26 -4.37 -15.82
C LEU A 148 11.93 -4.12 -14.35
N LEU A 149 12.80 -3.42 -13.63
CA LEU A 149 12.66 -3.15 -12.21
C LEU A 149 12.34 -1.67 -11.99
N PHE A 150 11.09 -1.40 -11.65
CA PHE A 150 10.54 -0.04 -11.47
C PHE A 150 10.21 0.29 -10.00
N GLY A 151 10.12 -0.73 -9.14
CA GLY A 151 10.03 -0.58 -7.70
C GLY A 151 11.31 -1.03 -6.99
N THR A 152 11.19 -1.30 -5.69
CA THR A 152 12.31 -1.86 -4.91
C THR A 152 12.76 -3.22 -5.47
N HIS A 153 14.06 -3.48 -5.37
CA HIS A 153 14.70 -4.62 -6.01
C HIS A 153 14.52 -5.96 -5.28
N THR A 154 13.71 -5.99 -4.21
CA THR A 154 13.58 -7.11 -3.27
C THR A 154 13.21 -8.42 -3.98
N ASN A 155 12.18 -8.42 -4.82
CA ASN A 155 11.75 -9.64 -5.53
C ASN A 155 12.85 -10.20 -6.46
N ALA A 156 13.55 -9.33 -7.19
CA ALA A 156 14.64 -9.73 -8.08
C ALA A 156 15.85 -10.26 -7.31
N ALA A 157 16.21 -9.63 -6.19
CA ALA A 157 17.26 -10.12 -5.31
C ALA A 157 16.90 -11.49 -4.72
N LEU A 158 15.67 -11.67 -4.24
CA LEU A 158 15.18 -12.96 -3.73
C LEU A 158 15.29 -14.07 -4.78
N LEU A 159 14.87 -13.81 -6.03
CA LEU A 159 15.03 -14.77 -7.14
C LEU A 159 16.51 -15.15 -7.31
N LEU A 160 17.38 -14.17 -7.45
CA LEU A 160 18.80 -14.39 -7.77
C LEU A 160 19.57 -15.05 -6.62
N MET A 161 19.18 -14.78 -5.38
CA MET A 161 19.79 -15.38 -4.18
C MET A 161 19.28 -16.79 -3.92
N ALA A 162 17.97 -17.04 -4.04
CA ALA A 162 17.39 -18.37 -3.79
C ALA A 162 17.58 -19.34 -4.97
N HIS A 163 17.61 -18.83 -6.20
CA HIS A 163 17.73 -19.62 -7.43
C HIS A 163 18.89 -19.12 -8.32
N PRO A 164 20.16 -19.16 -7.85
CA PRO A 164 21.30 -18.58 -8.58
C PRO A 164 21.54 -19.20 -9.95
N HIS A 165 21.08 -20.44 -10.17
CA HIS A 165 21.16 -21.12 -11.47
C HIS A 165 20.24 -20.48 -12.54
N LEU A 166 19.15 -19.81 -12.13
CA LEU A 166 18.23 -19.11 -13.04
C LEU A 166 18.80 -17.80 -13.57
N ARG A 167 19.85 -17.26 -12.94
CA ARG A 167 20.58 -16.08 -13.43
C ARG A 167 20.94 -16.20 -14.91
N ARG A 168 21.31 -17.39 -15.39
CA ARG A 168 21.70 -17.64 -16.79
C ARG A 168 20.56 -17.42 -17.80
N ASN A 169 19.31 -17.44 -17.33
CA ASN A 169 18.13 -17.18 -18.14
C ASN A 169 17.72 -15.69 -18.08
N VAL A 170 18.38 -14.88 -17.26
CA VAL A 170 18.16 -13.43 -17.23
C VAL A 170 19.11 -12.78 -18.23
N GLU A 171 18.57 -12.31 -19.36
CA GLU A 171 19.38 -11.72 -20.44
C GLU A 171 19.90 -10.34 -20.05
N ARG A 172 19.04 -9.57 -19.38
CA ARG A 172 19.31 -8.19 -18.97
C ARG A 172 18.37 -7.75 -17.87
N VAL A 173 18.84 -6.79 -17.07
CA VAL A 173 18.01 -6.03 -16.13
C VAL A 173 18.05 -4.55 -16.50
N TYR A 174 16.89 -3.94 -16.68
CA TYR A 174 16.74 -2.49 -16.70
C TYR A 174 16.22 -2.04 -15.33
N VAL A 175 16.94 -1.11 -14.72
CA VAL A 175 16.68 -0.64 -13.36
C VAL A 175 16.33 0.83 -13.39
N LEU A 176 15.15 1.18 -12.89
CA LEU A 176 14.87 2.54 -12.45
C LEU A 176 15.24 2.67 -10.98
N GLY A 177 16.25 3.48 -10.73
CA GLY A 177 16.64 3.84 -9.38
C GLY A 177 18.04 4.41 -9.32
N GLY A 178 18.41 4.89 -8.14
CA GLY A 178 19.70 5.51 -7.89
C GLY A 178 19.80 6.97 -8.35
N GLY A 179 20.75 7.69 -7.79
CA GLY A 179 21.29 8.96 -8.29
C GLY A 179 22.80 8.88 -8.15
N VAL A 180 23.54 9.01 -9.25
CA VAL A 180 24.99 8.75 -9.29
C VAL A 180 25.75 10.05 -9.02
N ARG A 181 25.49 11.06 -9.85
CA ARG A 181 26.14 12.39 -9.83
C ARG A 181 25.16 13.49 -9.40
N VAL A 182 23.97 13.12 -8.94
CA VAL A 182 22.91 14.02 -8.44
C VAL A 182 22.47 13.64 -7.02
N THR A 183 21.74 14.52 -6.35
CA THR A 183 21.14 14.26 -5.03
C THR A 183 19.99 13.26 -5.12
N GLY A 184 19.72 12.57 -4.02
CA GLY A 184 18.58 11.67 -3.86
C GLY A 184 17.22 12.37 -3.87
N ASN A 185 16.14 11.59 -3.83
CA ASN A 185 14.75 12.06 -3.95
C ASN A 185 13.83 11.59 -2.80
N LEU A 186 14.37 11.17 -1.65
CA LEU A 186 13.53 10.76 -0.53
C LEU A 186 12.56 11.88 -0.10
N PHE A 187 11.29 11.55 0.14
CA PHE A 187 10.28 12.56 0.47
C PHE A 187 10.38 13.06 1.91
N THR A 188 10.47 12.14 2.86
CA THR A 188 10.38 12.47 4.30
C THR A 188 11.70 12.23 5.04
N ALA A 189 12.60 11.41 4.49
CA ALA A 189 13.89 11.05 5.08
C ALA A 189 15.08 11.83 4.48
N TYR A 190 14.86 12.78 3.56
CA TYR A 190 15.91 13.54 2.88
C TYR A 190 16.89 14.23 3.85
N GLY A 191 16.38 14.77 4.96
CA GLY A 191 17.19 15.45 5.95
C GLY A 191 18.22 14.56 6.65
N ALA A 192 17.97 13.24 6.74
CA ALA A 192 18.89 12.26 7.31
C ALA A 192 19.77 11.59 6.23
N ASN A 193 19.23 11.43 5.02
CA ASN A 193 19.88 10.77 3.89
C ASN A 193 19.58 11.52 2.59
N PRO A 194 20.48 12.44 2.18
CA PRO A 194 20.30 13.25 0.97
C PRO A 194 20.80 12.54 -0.30
N PHE A 195 21.36 11.33 -0.19
CA PHE A 195 22.06 10.65 -1.30
C PHE A 195 21.22 9.58 -1.97
N ALA A 196 20.31 8.94 -1.22
CA ALA A 196 19.59 7.79 -1.72
C ALA A 196 18.41 8.17 -2.61
N GLU A 197 18.24 7.41 -3.69
CA GLU A 197 17.01 7.39 -4.46
C GLU A 197 16.03 6.41 -3.81
N PHE A 198 14.73 6.70 -3.92
CA PHE A 198 13.65 6.03 -3.24
C PHE A 198 13.63 4.49 -3.40
N ASN A 199 13.67 3.95 -4.61
CA ASN A 199 13.63 2.50 -4.85
C ASN A 199 14.87 1.78 -4.30
N VAL A 200 16.05 2.40 -4.43
CA VAL A 200 17.29 1.86 -3.85
C VAL A 200 17.27 1.96 -2.33
N PHE A 201 16.75 3.06 -1.77
CA PHE A 201 16.57 3.23 -0.31
C PHE A 201 15.57 2.25 0.28
N GLY A 202 14.52 1.88 -0.46
CA GLY A 202 13.51 0.93 -0.01
C GLY A 202 14.09 -0.44 0.32
N ASP A 203 15.15 -0.87 -0.36
CA ASP A 203 15.93 -2.06 -0.03
C ASP A 203 17.37 -1.98 -0.58
N PRO A 204 18.31 -1.32 0.14
CA PRO A 204 19.66 -1.10 -0.37
C PRO A 204 20.44 -2.38 -0.59
N PHE A 205 20.19 -3.39 0.26
CA PHE A 205 20.86 -4.68 0.12
C PHE A 205 20.34 -5.43 -1.11
N ALA A 206 19.03 -5.43 -1.38
CA ALA A 206 18.52 -6.02 -2.61
C ALA A 206 19.06 -5.33 -3.87
N ALA A 207 19.14 -3.99 -3.86
CA ALA A 207 19.72 -3.23 -4.97
C ALA A 207 21.19 -3.61 -5.21
N TYR A 208 21.98 -3.74 -4.13
CA TYR A 208 23.35 -4.23 -4.21
C TYR A 208 23.42 -5.62 -4.85
N GLN A 209 22.57 -6.56 -4.41
CA GLN A 209 22.56 -7.93 -4.92
C GLN A 209 22.19 -8.00 -6.41
N VAL A 210 21.26 -7.14 -6.88
CA VAL A 210 20.91 -7.07 -8.32
C VAL A 210 22.05 -6.49 -9.15
N LEU A 211 22.63 -5.37 -8.75
CA LEU A 211 23.75 -4.75 -9.49
C LEU A 211 24.99 -5.65 -9.52
N HIS A 212 25.27 -6.35 -8.42
CA HIS A 212 26.40 -7.30 -8.30
C HIS A 212 26.08 -8.72 -8.79
N SER A 213 24.92 -8.94 -9.40
CA SER A 213 24.49 -10.28 -9.83
C SER A 213 25.36 -10.89 -10.93
N GLY A 214 26.05 -10.05 -11.71
CA GLY A 214 26.78 -10.44 -12.92
C GLY A 214 25.90 -10.52 -14.18
N VAL A 215 24.61 -10.20 -14.09
CA VAL A 215 23.73 -9.98 -15.25
C VAL A 215 24.02 -8.59 -15.83
N PRO A 216 23.96 -8.39 -17.16
CA PRO A 216 24.03 -7.05 -17.74
C PRO A 216 22.94 -6.14 -17.18
N VAL A 217 23.33 -5.00 -16.59
CA VAL A 217 22.42 -4.01 -16.02
C VAL A 217 22.49 -2.70 -16.80
N THR A 218 21.32 -2.15 -17.13
CA THR A 218 21.17 -0.75 -17.54
C THR A 218 20.42 0.01 -16.45
N LEU A 219 21.08 1.01 -15.86
CA LEU A 219 20.53 1.88 -14.83
C LEU A 219 19.95 3.14 -15.48
N VAL A 220 18.72 3.49 -15.10
CA VAL A 220 18.05 4.75 -15.43
C VAL A 220 17.91 5.52 -14.11
N PRO A 221 18.95 6.25 -13.69
CA PRO A 221 18.96 6.96 -12.41
C PRO A 221 18.32 8.35 -12.52
N LEU A 222 18.25 9.02 -11.36
CA LEU A 222 17.86 10.42 -11.22
C LEU A 222 18.65 11.36 -12.14
N ASP A 223 19.90 11.04 -12.47
CA ASP A 223 20.71 11.81 -13.42
C ASP A 223 19.98 12.01 -14.75
N ALA A 224 19.34 10.95 -15.27
CA ALA A 224 18.56 11.04 -16.50
C ALA A 224 17.11 11.49 -16.25
N THR A 225 16.43 10.93 -15.26
CA THR A 225 15.00 11.20 -15.07
C THR A 225 14.72 12.64 -14.64
N ASN A 226 15.65 13.30 -13.93
CA ASN A 226 15.53 14.72 -13.59
C ASN A 226 15.55 15.63 -14.82
N THR A 227 15.96 15.13 -15.98
CA THR A 227 15.99 15.89 -17.24
C THR A 227 14.69 15.77 -18.05
N ILE A 228 13.69 15.02 -17.56
CA ILE A 228 12.38 14.83 -18.20
C ILE A 228 11.21 15.13 -17.23
N PRO A 229 11.07 16.37 -16.75
CA PRO A 229 9.93 16.77 -15.94
C PRO A 229 8.63 16.78 -16.74
N VAL A 230 7.50 16.60 -16.07
CA VAL A 230 6.19 16.95 -16.62
C VAL A 230 6.06 18.47 -16.60
N THR A 231 6.06 19.09 -17.78
CA THR A 231 5.85 20.53 -17.95
C THR A 231 4.36 20.88 -17.99
N GLU A 232 4.04 22.15 -17.76
CA GLU A 232 2.66 22.65 -17.89
C GLU A 232 2.16 22.51 -19.34
N GLU A 233 3.03 22.73 -20.33
CA GLU A 233 2.73 22.59 -21.75
C GLU A 233 2.42 21.13 -22.11
N TYR A 234 3.22 20.18 -21.63
CA TYR A 234 2.97 18.75 -21.82
C TYR A 234 1.61 18.36 -21.24
N PHE A 235 1.33 18.76 -19.99
CA PHE A 235 0.06 18.44 -19.33
C PHE A 235 -1.13 19.06 -20.07
N ALA A 236 -1.01 20.32 -20.52
CA ALA A 236 -2.04 21.00 -21.29
C ALA A 236 -2.29 20.36 -22.66
N GLU A 237 -1.25 19.90 -23.36
CA GLU A 237 -1.41 19.13 -24.60
C GLU A 237 -2.06 17.78 -24.36
N PHE A 238 -1.61 17.04 -23.33
CA PHE A 238 -2.21 15.77 -22.93
C PHE A 238 -3.73 15.94 -22.74
N GLY A 239 -4.11 16.96 -21.97
CA GLY A 239 -5.51 17.31 -21.71
C GLY A 239 -6.32 17.66 -22.96
N ARG A 240 -5.73 18.33 -23.94
CA ARG A 240 -6.45 18.84 -25.12
C ARG A 240 -6.60 17.82 -26.26
N ARG A 241 -5.60 16.98 -26.49
CA ARG A 241 -5.49 16.20 -27.75
C ARG A 241 -5.21 14.72 -27.59
N TRP A 242 -4.71 14.27 -26.44
CA TRP A 242 -4.12 12.94 -26.29
C TRP A 242 -4.89 12.04 -25.31
N GLN A 243 -6.22 12.10 -25.35
CA GLN A 243 -7.12 11.25 -24.53
C GLN A 243 -8.08 10.42 -25.41
N THR A 244 -7.60 9.95 -26.57
CA THR A 244 -8.44 9.25 -27.56
C THR A 244 -8.76 7.82 -27.16
N THR A 245 -7.93 7.20 -26.32
CA THR A 245 -8.11 5.83 -25.81
C THR A 245 -8.50 5.83 -24.32
N PRO A 246 -9.17 4.77 -23.81
CA PRO A 246 -9.51 4.64 -22.40
C PRO A 246 -8.29 4.73 -21.47
N GLU A 247 -7.20 4.04 -21.81
CA GLU A 247 -5.96 4.04 -21.06
C GLU A 247 -5.29 5.42 -21.02
N ALA A 248 -5.31 6.17 -22.13
CA ALA A 248 -4.77 7.53 -22.16
C ALA A 248 -5.59 8.48 -21.26
N ARG A 249 -6.92 8.32 -21.24
CA ARG A 249 -7.80 9.07 -20.33
C ARG A 249 -7.57 8.71 -18.87
N TYR A 250 -7.34 7.44 -18.55
CA TYR A 250 -6.98 7.01 -17.20
C TYR A 250 -5.65 7.61 -16.74
N CYS A 251 -4.63 7.58 -17.61
CA CYS A 251 -3.34 8.22 -17.36
C CYS A 251 -3.50 9.73 -17.10
N PHE A 252 -4.24 10.44 -17.96
CA PHE A 252 -4.47 11.87 -17.79
C PHE A 252 -5.18 12.20 -16.47
N GLN A 253 -6.27 11.50 -16.15
CA GLN A 253 -7.03 11.74 -14.91
C GLN A 253 -6.21 11.41 -13.66
N SER A 254 -5.39 10.37 -13.71
CA SER A 254 -4.46 10.04 -12.62
C SER A 254 -3.40 11.13 -12.45
N LEU A 255 -2.85 11.65 -13.56
CA LEU A 255 -1.84 12.72 -13.54
C LEU A 255 -2.45 14.03 -13.03
N ASP A 256 -3.62 14.43 -13.52
CA ASP A 256 -4.36 15.61 -13.06
C ASP A 256 -4.60 15.54 -11.55
N GLN A 257 -5.00 14.38 -11.05
CA GLN A 257 -5.20 14.17 -9.63
C GLN A 257 -3.91 14.32 -8.82
N VAL A 258 -2.77 13.80 -9.29
CA VAL A 258 -1.48 13.99 -8.63
C VAL A 258 -1.09 15.47 -8.65
N LEU A 259 -1.21 16.15 -9.78
CA LEU A 259 -0.77 17.54 -9.94
C LEU A 259 -1.64 18.54 -9.15
N ARG A 260 -2.95 18.32 -9.05
CA ARG A 260 -3.84 19.14 -8.19
C ARG A 260 -3.42 19.13 -6.72
N ARG A 261 -2.82 18.03 -6.24
CA ARG A 261 -2.29 17.94 -4.87
C ARG A 261 -0.95 18.66 -4.71
N HIS A 262 -0.13 18.68 -5.76
CA HIS A 262 1.25 19.18 -5.74
C HIS A 262 1.41 20.65 -6.17
N ARG A 263 0.32 21.38 -6.45
CA ARG A 263 0.31 22.77 -6.95
C ARG A 263 0.94 23.86 -6.04
N ARG A 264 1.75 23.49 -5.04
CA ARG A 264 2.75 24.40 -4.48
C ARG A 264 4.08 24.16 -5.19
N PRO A 265 4.49 24.98 -6.17
CA PRO A 265 5.81 24.87 -6.74
C PRO A 265 6.86 25.02 -5.64
N ALA A 266 7.88 24.16 -5.65
CA ALA A 266 9.09 24.42 -4.89
C ALA A 266 9.63 25.81 -5.33
N PRO A 267 10.02 26.70 -4.39
CA PRO A 267 10.56 28.01 -4.77
C PRO A 267 11.76 27.83 -5.70
N GLY A 268 11.66 28.30 -6.96
CA GLY A 268 12.77 28.31 -7.93
C GLY A 268 12.58 27.51 -9.22
N LEU A 269 11.52 26.72 -9.38
CA LEU A 269 11.20 26.02 -10.64
C LEU A 269 10.04 26.73 -11.37
N HIS A 270 10.35 27.72 -12.21
CA HIS A 270 9.36 28.27 -13.15
C HIS A 270 9.18 27.29 -14.33
N GLY A 271 7.94 26.83 -14.58
CA GLY A 271 7.56 26.01 -15.75
C GLY A 271 7.54 24.49 -15.56
N SER A 272 7.92 23.96 -14.39
CA SER A 272 7.82 22.53 -14.06
C SER A 272 6.73 22.27 -13.03
N THR A 273 5.97 21.18 -13.22
CA THR A 273 4.92 20.77 -12.28
C THR A 273 5.48 20.10 -11.00
N GLY A 274 6.79 19.86 -10.95
CA GLY A 274 7.45 19.14 -9.85
C GLY A 274 7.31 17.61 -9.91
N TYR A 275 6.62 17.09 -10.92
CA TYR A 275 6.45 15.66 -11.18
C TYR A 275 7.33 15.21 -12.36
N TYR A 276 7.82 13.97 -12.32
CA TYR A 276 8.69 13.39 -13.34
C TYR A 276 8.12 12.04 -13.80
N MET A 277 8.40 11.68 -15.06
CA MET A 277 8.00 10.40 -15.65
C MET A 277 9.12 9.35 -15.50
N TRP A 278 9.54 9.10 -14.26
CA TRP A 278 10.58 8.14 -13.89
C TRP A 278 10.39 6.77 -14.56
N ASP A 279 9.31 6.07 -14.22
CA ASP A 279 9.02 4.68 -14.59
C ASP A 279 8.72 4.56 -16.08
N SER A 280 7.92 5.50 -16.58
CA SER A 280 7.58 5.56 -18.00
C SER A 280 8.83 5.76 -18.86
N PHE A 281 9.70 6.69 -18.48
CA PHE A 281 10.95 6.95 -19.19
C PHE A 281 11.89 5.74 -19.15
N ALA A 282 12.02 5.09 -17.99
CA ALA A 282 12.81 3.86 -17.87
C ALA A 282 12.30 2.74 -18.79
N ALA A 283 10.98 2.58 -18.92
CA ALA A 283 10.38 1.65 -19.88
C ALA A 283 10.73 2.02 -21.33
N GLY A 284 10.68 3.32 -21.67
CA GLY A 284 11.11 3.84 -22.97
C GLY A 284 12.56 3.50 -23.29
N VAL A 285 13.48 3.79 -22.36
CA VAL A 285 14.91 3.49 -22.49
C VAL A 285 15.13 1.99 -22.68
N ALA A 286 14.42 1.15 -21.93
CA ALA A 286 14.50 -0.30 -22.06
C ALA A 286 14.08 -0.78 -23.45
N PHE A 287 12.92 -0.33 -23.95
CA PHE A 287 12.41 -0.75 -25.26
C PHE A 287 13.23 -0.24 -26.43
N SER A 288 13.74 0.99 -26.35
CA SER A 288 14.65 1.49 -27.38
C SER A 288 15.93 0.65 -27.44
N SER A 289 16.53 0.37 -26.28
CA SER A 289 17.74 -0.47 -26.20
C SER A 289 17.50 -1.89 -26.70
N MET A 290 16.34 -2.49 -26.37
CA MET A 290 15.96 -3.82 -26.85
C MET A 290 15.75 -3.88 -28.38
N ARG A 291 15.26 -2.80 -29.01
CA ARG A 291 15.09 -2.74 -30.48
C ARG A 291 16.40 -2.51 -31.22
N ASN A 292 17.22 -1.60 -30.71
CA ASN A 292 18.41 -1.12 -31.40
C ASN A 292 19.66 -1.97 -31.10
N GLY A 293 19.62 -2.78 -30.02
CA GLY A 293 20.77 -3.52 -29.51
C GLY A 293 21.81 -2.62 -28.82
N ASP A 294 22.92 -3.20 -28.37
CA ASP A 294 23.98 -2.48 -27.65
C ASP A 294 24.96 -1.71 -28.55
N ALA A 295 24.80 -1.78 -29.87
CA ALA A 295 25.74 -1.20 -30.79
C ALA A 295 25.69 0.34 -30.71
N ASN A 296 26.81 0.95 -30.28
CA ASN A 296 27.11 2.38 -30.34
C ASN A 296 26.24 3.34 -29.51
N GLY A 297 25.62 2.90 -28.41
CA GLY A 297 24.83 3.80 -27.55
C GLY A 297 23.56 4.33 -28.23
N ALA A 298 23.05 3.61 -29.24
CA ALA A 298 21.86 4.00 -30.00
C ALA A 298 20.58 3.77 -29.18
N ASN A 299 20.32 4.65 -28.22
CA ASN A 299 19.02 4.76 -27.57
C ASN A 299 18.29 6.00 -28.11
N ASP A 300 17.02 5.86 -28.46
CA ASP A 300 16.21 6.93 -29.06
C ASP A 300 15.88 8.03 -28.05
N PHE A 301 15.93 7.71 -26.76
CA PHE A 301 15.37 8.54 -25.70
C PHE A 301 16.40 9.01 -24.68
N ALA A 302 17.54 8.33 -24.53
CA ALA A 302 18.55 8.66 -23.53
C ALA A 302 19.98 8.65 -24.09
N GLU A 303 20.86 9.46 -23.50
CA GLU A 303 22.31 9.29 -23.61
C GLU A 303 22.75 8.23 -22.60
N LEU A 304 23.61 7.30 -23.03
CA LEU A 304 24.07 6.18 -22.20
C LEU A 304 25.60 6.16 -22.07
N GLU A 305 26.10 5.93 -20.86
CA GLU A 305 27.53 5.87 -20.52
C GLU A 305 27.82 4.64 -19.65
N TYR A 306 28.94 3.95 -19.87
CA TYR A 306 29.38 2.91 -18.94
C TYR A 306 30.08 3.52 -17.73
N MET A 307 29.61 3.22 -16.53
CA MET A 307 30.19 3.68 -15.26
C MET A 307 30.48 2.49 -14.34
N ASN A 308 31.46 2.65 -13.45
CA ASN A 308 31.71 1.70 -12.36
C ASN A 308 30.97 2.17 -11.11
N ILE A 309 29.92 1.46 -10.71
CA ILE A 309 29.00 1.85 -9.64
C ILE A 309 28.89 0.76 -8.59
N THR A 310 28.62 1.14 -7.35
CA THR A 310 28.19 0.23 -6.28
C THR A 310 27.06 0.85 -5.47
N VAL A 311 26.33 0.04 -4.69
CA VAL A 311 25.31 0.54 -3.76
C VAL A 311 25.87 0.51 -2.35
N ILE A 312 25.82 1.63 -1.65
CA ILE A 312 26.13 1.68 -0.22
C ILE A 312 24.95 1.05 0.53
N THR A 313 25.20 -0.03 1.26
CA THR A 313 24.14 -0.75 2.00
C THR A 313 24.15 -0.42 3.50
N SER A 314 25.22 0.17 4.01
CA SER A 314 25.37 0.54 5.43
C SER A 314 26.45 1.62 5.59
N ASN A 315 26.43 2.30 6.73
CA ASN A 315 27.25 3.48 7.01
C ASN A 315 28.44 3.15 7.92
N LYS A 316 29.61 3.74 7.64
CA LYS A 316 30.80 3.59 8.49
C LYS A 316 30.59 4.19 9.90
N PRO A 317 31.27 3.68 10.94
CA PRO A 317 32.30 2.62 10.92
C PRO A 317 31.72 1.21 10.77
N TYR A 318 32.41 0.35 10.02
CA TYR A 318 32.02 -1.05 9.85
C TYR A 318 32.49 -1.91 11.03
N GLY A 319 31.70 -2.91 11.41
CA GLY A 319 31.97 -3.83 12.51
C GLY A 319 31.47 -3.36 13.87
N VAL A 320 30.88 -2.17 13.96
CA VAL A 320 30.28 -1.66 15.20
C VAL A 320 28.86 -2.18 15.32
N HIS A 321 28.54 -2.80 16.47
CA HIS A 321 27.22 -3.35 16.76
C HIS A 321 26.42 -2.38 17.64
N ASP A 322 25.61 -1.53 17.02
CA ASP A 322 24.73 -0.57 17.68
C ASP A 322 23.24 -0.99 17.67
N GLY A 323 22.95 -2.20 17.16
CA GLY A 323 21.60 -2.74 17.03
C GLY A 323 20.81 -2.24 15.81
N SER A 324 21.38 -1.35 15.00
CA SER A 324 20.71 -0.80 13.81
C SER A 324 20.65 -1.79 12.65
N ASN A 325 21.56 -2.77 12.58
CA ASN A 325 21.73 -3.63 11.41
C ASN A 325 21.44 -5.12 11.74
N PRO A 326 20.22 -5.60 11.48
CA PRO A 326 19.80 -6.99 11.77
C PRO A 326 20.60 -8.09 11.08
N PHE A 327 21.40 -7.78 10.06
CA PHE A 327 22.29 -8.80 9.49
C PHE A 327 23.38 -9.24 10.47
N PHE A 328 23.68 -8.41 11.46
CA PHE A 328 24.70 -8.62 12.47
C PHE A 328 24.06 -8.47 13.86
N ASP A 329 23.42 -9.52 14.34
CA ASP A 329 22.63 -9.53 15.59
C ASP A 329 23.34 -10.24 16.77
N GLY A 330 24.67 -10.34 16.70
CA GLY A 330 25.52 -10.96 17.72
C GLY A 330 25.67 -12.49 17.61
N ARG A 331 25.09 -13.12 16.58
CA ARG A 331 25.30 -14.55 16.29
C ARG A 331 26.70 -14.86 15.77
N ALA A 332 27.09 -16.14 15.87
CA ALA A 332 28.38 -16.64 15.38
C ALA A 332 28.55 -16.48 13.85
N THR A 333 27.46 -16.55 13.09
CA THR A 333 27.46 -16.36 11.64
C THR A 333 26.42 -15.30 11.28
N PRO A 334 26.84 -14.14 10.73
CA PRO A 334 25.92 -13.12 10.25
C PRO A 334 24.99 -13.66 9.16
N LYS A 335 23.81 -13.04 9.02
CA LYS A 335 22.82 -13.40 8.01
C LYS A 335 23.44 -13.35 6.62
N PHE A 336 23.07 -14.30 5.75
CA PHE A 336 23.60 -14.45 4.39
C PHE A 336 25.12 -14.70 4.33
N GLY A 337 25.75 -15.09 5.43
CA GLY A 337 27.20 -15.32 5.49
C GLY A 337 28.02 -14.03 5.34
N LEU A 338 27.44 -12.87 5.66
CA LEU A 338 28.13 -11.58 5.55
C LEU A 338 29.31 -11.49 6.51
N LYS A 339 30.33 -10.71 6.13
CA LYS A 339 31.57 -10.57 6.91
C LYS A 339 31.46 -9.43 7.92
N VAL A 340 31.71 -9.73 9.20
CA VAL A 340 31.85 -8.72 10.26
C VAL A 340 33.02 -7.77 9.92
N GLY A 341 32.77 -6.46 10.01
CA GLY A 341 33.73 -5.43 9.60
C GLY A 341 33.81 -5.23 8.07
N GLY A 342 33.02 -5.97 7.28
CA GLY A 342 32.87 -5.75 5.85
C GLY A 342 31.97 -4.56 5.51
N VAL A 343 31.81 -4.27 4.22
CA VAL A 343 31.07 -3.08 3.72
C VAL A 343 29.58 -3.06 4.06
N HIS A 344 29.01 -4.20 4.41
CA HIS A 344 27.62 -4.33 4.85
C HIS A 344 27.45 -4.25 6.38
N SER A 345 28.56 -4.20 7.13
CA SER A 345 28.61 -4.34 8.59
C SER A 345 28.55 -2.99 9.33
N GLY A 346 27.98 -1.97 8.71
CA GLY A 346 27.85 -0.63 9.29
C GLY A 346 26.49 -0.34 9.90
N HIS A 347 26.30 0.91 10.32
CA HIS A 347 25.02 1.42 10.78
C HIS A 347 24.01 1.50 9.63
N VAL A 348 22.77 1.09 9.87
CA VAL A 348 21.68 1.22 8.90
C VAL A 348 20.64 2.18 9.44
N GLN A 349 20.20 3.13 8.62
CA GLN A 349 19.21 4.11 9.03
C GLN A 349 17.96 3.44 9.60
N THR A 350 17.63 3.76 10.85
CA THR A 350 16.53 3.13 11.62
C THR A 350 15.23 3.92 11.53
N GLY A 351 15.28 5.17 11.08
CA GLY A 351 14.11 6.02 10.86
C GLY A 351 14.45 7.40 10.33
N ILE A 352 13.43 8.26 10.22
CA ILE A 352 13.57 9.61 9.63
C ILE A 352 14.41 10.56 10.50
N ARG A 353 14.38 10.37 11.82
CA ARG A 353 15.11 11.19 12.79
C ARG A 353 16.26 10.43 13.44
N ASP A 354 16.82 9.47 12.73
CA ASP A 354 17.96 8.71 13.22
C ASP A 354 19.11 9.66 13.58
N SER A 355 19.45 9.73 14.87
CA SER A 355 20.47 10.64 15.37
C SER A 355 21.85 10.31 14.82
N PHE A 356 22.11 9.04 14.49
CA PHE A 356 23.33 8.66 13.80
C PHE A 356 23.37 9.29 12.41
N CYS A 357 22.24 9.43 11.72
CA CYS A 357 22.22 9.97 10.36
C CYS A 357 22.26 11.50 10.30
N LEU A 358 22.19 12.20 11.44
CA LEU A 358 22.24 13.66 11.50
C LEU A 358 23.64 14.15 11.88
N VAL A 359 24.11 15.21 11.23
CA VAL A 359 25.37 15.87 11.60
C VAL A 359 25.14 16.70 12.89
N PRO A 360 25.89 16.45 13.98
CA PRO A 360 25.71 17.19 15.22
C PRO A 360 25.85 18.71 15.03
N GLY A 361 24.87 19.46 15.52
CA GLY A 361 24.83 20.93 15.39
C GLY A 361 24.43 21.45 14.00
N SER A 362 23.95 20.58 13.11
CA SER A 362 23.47 20.92 11.76
C SER A 362 22.17 20.18 11.43
N ASN A 363 21.43 20.69 10.45
CA ASN A 363 20.28 19.99 9.85
C ASN A 363 20.68 19.09 8.67
N ALA A 364 21.99 18.93 8.41
CA ALA A 364 22.49 18.11 7.32
C ALA A 364 22.50 16.62 7.70
N GLY A 365 22.05 15.78 6.77
CA GLY A 365 22.14 14.33 6.86
C GLY A 365 23.49 13.80 6.38
N ARG A 366 23.91 12.67 6.95
CA ARG A 366 25.18 12.00 6.59
C ARG A 366 25.02 10.52 6.23
N CYS A 367 23.85 9.93 6.39
CA CYS A 367 23.63 8.55 5.98
C CYS A 367 23.60 8.43 4.46
N GLN A 368 24.11 7.31 3.96
CA GLN A 368 24.34 7.00 2.56
C GLN A 368 23.80 5.62 2.18
N ASP A 369 23.15 4.89 3.09
CA ASP A 369 22.48 3.64 2.71
C ASP A 369 21.45 3.90 1.61
N GLY A 370 21.54 3.14 0.53
CA GLY A 370 20.79 3.37 -0.70
C GLY A 370 21.46 4.30 -1.72
N TYR A 371 22.67 4.83 -1.45
CA TYR A 371 23.41 5.64 -2.41
C TYR A 371 24.06 4.77 -3.50
N THR A 372 23.72 5.01 -4.76
CA THR A 372 24.43 4.50 -5.94
C THR A 372 25.67 5.34 -6.20
N LYS A 373 26.83 4.83 -5.76
CA LYS A 373 28.08 5.57 -5.78
C LYS A 373 28.97 5.15 -6.95
N GLU A 374 29.45 6.11 -7.72
CA GLU A 374 30.54 5.90 -8.68
C GLU A 374 31.85 5.64 -7.93
N VAL A 375 32.55 4.58 -8.31
CA VAL A 375 33.76 4.09 -7.63
C VAL A 375 34.83 3.68 -8.64
N THR A 376 36.09 3.78 -8.23
CA THR A 376 37.25 3.44 -9.07
C THR A 376 37.91 2.11 -8.69
N GLY A 377 37.54 1.52 -7.55
CA GLY A 377 38.10 0.27 -7.05
C GLY A 377 37.33 -0.98 -7.49
N SER A 378 37.79 -2.14 -7.01
CA SER A 378 37.21 -3.46 -7.32
C SER A 378 35.83 -3.72 -6.69
N GLU A 379 35.37 -2.83 -5.82
CA GLU A 379 34.05 -2.85 -5.20
C GLU A 379 32.92 -2.38 -6.12
N GLY A 380 33.26 -1.81 -7.28
CA GLY A 380 32.31 -1.37 -8.31
C GLY A 380 32.01 -2.45 -9.35
N VAL A 381 30.84 -2.35 -9.95
CA VAL A 381 30.44 -3.12 -11.13
C VAL A 381 30.24 -2.18 -12.30
N ARG A 382 30.60 -2.65 -13.49
CA ARG A 382 30.42 -1.89 -14.73
C ARG A 382 28.95 -1.96 -15.15
N VAL A 383 28.26 -0.82 -15.11
CA VAL A 383 26.84 -0.67 -15.41
C VAL A 383 26.67 0.31 -16.56
N HIS A 384 25.71 0.07 -17.44
CA HIS A 384 25.34 1.03 -18.49
C HIS A 384 24.33 2.03 -17.90
N VAL A 385 24.62 3.31 -17.90
CA VAL A 385 23.89 4.31 -17.14
C VAL A 385 23.32 5.36 -18.07
N ALA A 386 22.01 5.61 -17.98
CA ALA A 386 21.41 6.76 -18.63
C ALA A 386 21.83 8.05 -17.92
N THR A 387 22.39 9.01 -18.67
CA THR A 387 22.92 10.25 -18.12
C THR A 387 22.03 11.47 -18.38
N SER A 388 21.19 11.42 -19.42
CA SER A 388 20.21 12.46 -19.75
C SER A 388 19.16 11.97 -20.75
N ALA A 389 18.00 12.59 -20.76
CA ALA A 389 16.97 12.41 -21.78
C ALA A 389 17.26 13.25 -23.02
N LYS A 390 17.08 12.67 -24.20
CA LYS A 390 17.33 13.34 -25.48
C LYS A 390 16.29 14.44 -25.75
N PRO A 391 16.72 15.63 -26.22
CA PRO A 391 15.82 16.73 -26.53
C PRO A 391 14.95 16.38 -27.73
N ASN A 392 13.72 16.89 -27.75
CA ASN A 392 12.90 16.81 -28.96
C ASN A 392 13.54 17.61 -30.10
N THR A 393 13.72 16.98 -31.25
CA THR A 393 14.38 17.56 -32.43
C THR A 393 13.43 18.38 -33.31
N VAL A 394 12.11 18.32 -33.06
CA VAL A 394 11.11 19.08 -33.80
C VAL A 394 11.02 20.51 -33.27
N TYR A 395 11.34 21.47 -34.13
CA TYR A 395 11.23 22.90 -33.83
C TYR A 395 9.78 23.31 -33.49
N ASN A 396 9.59 24.12 -32.45
CA ASN A 396 8.27 24.55 -31.92
C ASN A 396 7.35 23.39 -31.47
N SER A 397 7.90 22.22 -31.17
CA SER A 397 7.15 21.16 -30.51
C SER A 397 6.67 21.61 -29.14
N ALA A 398 5.45 21.21 -28.76
CA ALA A 398 4.97 21.36 -27.38
C ALA A 398 5.62 20.37 -26.40
N PHE A 399 6.51 19.51 -26.90
CA PHE A 399 7.26 18.50 -26.15
C PHE A 399 8.74 18.84 -26.21
N ASP A 400 9.38 18.92 -25.04
CA ASP A 400 10.80 19.24 -24.85
C ASP A 400 11.72 18.02 -24.97
N ARG A 401 11.17 16.81 -24.81
CA ARG A 401 11.87 15.52 -24.93
C ARG A 401 11.25 14.61 -25.98
N GLU A 402 12.07 13.79 -26.63
CA GLU A 402 11.58 12.79 -27.61
C GLU A 402 10.67 11.76 -26.94
N PHE A 403 11.02 11.31 -25.74
CA PHE A 403 10.20 10.34 -25.02
C PHE A 403 8.80 10.90 -24.67
N SER A 404 8.69 12.15 -24.22
CA SER A 404 7.40 12.76 -23.87
C SER A 404 6.41 12.72 -25.04
N LYS A 405 6.90 13.03 -26.25
CA LYS A 405 6.10 12.90 -27.47
C LYS A 405 5.73 11.45 -27.76
N ASN A 406 6.73 10.56 -27.76
CA ASN A 406 6.53 9.14 -28.06
C ASN A 406 5.52 8.47 -27.10
N PHE A 407 5.60 8.79 -25.82
CA PHE A 407 4.70 8.26 -24.79
C PHE A 407 3.23 8.59 -25.12
N LEU A 408 2.93 9.85 -25.44
CA LEU A 408 1.56 10.25 -25.81
C LEU A 408 1.11 9.63 -27.12
N GLU A 409 2.00 9.53 -28.11
CA GLU A 409 1.71 8.84 -29.38
C GLU A 409 1.33 7.38 -29.15
N VAL A 410 2.14 6.64 -28.41
CA VAL A 410 1.92 5.21 -28.11
C VAL A 410 0.63 5.00 -27.33
N LEU A 411 0.38 5.78 -26.27
CA LEU A 411 -0.85 5.66 -25.48
C LEU A 411 -2.12 5.85 -26.32
N ASN A 412 -2.06 6.69 -27.35
CA ASN A 412 -3.20 7.05 -28.19
C ASN A 412 -3.34 6.20 -29.47
N LEU A 413 -2.46 5.21 -29.70
CA LEU A 413 -2.60 4.28 -30.81
C LEU A 413 -3.92 3.52 -30.72
N ALA A 414 -4.63 3.33 -31.84
CA ALA A 414 -5.84 2.49 -31.85
C ALA A 414 -5.51 1.00 -31.66
N LYS A 415 -4.31 0.58 -32.08
CA LYS A 415 -3.83 -0.80 -31.88
C LYS A 415 -3.61 -1.05 -30.38
N GLN A 416 -4.00 -2.24 -29.91
CA GLN A 416 -3.90 -2.64 -28.50
C GLN A 416 -4.59 -1.68 -27.52
N ALA A 417 -5.58 -0.91 -27.98
CA ALA A 417 -6.39 -0.08 -27.10
C ALA A 417 -7.21 -0.92 -26.12
N GLY A 418 -7.52 -0.34 -24.95
CA GLY A 418 -8.36 -0.97 -23.95
C GLY A 418 -9.71 -1.41 -24.53
N ARG A 419 -10.11 -2.65 -24.25
CA ARG A 419 -11.35 -3.28 -24.75
C ARG A 419 -12.56 -2.90 -23.90
N PHE A 420 -12.65 -1.63 -23.52
CA PHE A 420 -13.55 -1.18 -22.48
C PHE A 420 -14.54 -0.13 -22.98
N ASN A 421 -15.82 -0.33 -22.64
CA ASN A 421 -16.85 0.69 -22.77
C ASN A 421 -17.33 1.11 -21.37
N ILE A 422 -16.92 2.32 -20.99
CA ILE A 422 -17.25 2.97 -19.71
C ILE A 422 -18.78 3.03 -19.49
N SER A 423 -19.56 3.26 -20.54
CA SER A 423 -21.01 3.48 -20.42
C SER A 423 -21.82 2.20 -20.11
N THR A 424 -21.27 1.02 -20.41
CA THR A 424 -21.99 -0.27 -20.30
C THR A 424 -21.61 -1.08 -19.07
N GLN A 425 -20.58 -0.67 -18.33
CA GLN A 425 -19.96 -1.44 -17.25
C GLN A 425 -20.26 -0.95 -15.84
N PHE A 426 -21.08 0.09 -15.72
CA PHE A 426 -21.59 0.55 -14.43
C PHE A 426 -23.02 0.10 -14.06
N PRO A 427 -23.58 -1.05 -14.50
CA PRO A 427 -24.87 -1.49 -13.98
C PRO A 427 -24.80 -1.79 -12.47
N TYR A 428 -23.65 -2.26 -11.96
CA TYR A 428 -23.40 -2.44 -10.52
C TYR A 428 -23.44 -1.14 -9.71
N TYR A 429 -23.25 0.04 -10.33
CA TYR A 429 -23.38 1.34 -9.64
C TYR A 429 -24.83 1.72 -9.30
N ARG A 430 -25.80 0.96 -9.82
CA ARG A 430 -27.24 1.20 -9.57
C ARG A 430 -27.88 0.14 -8.71
N GLU A 431 -27.20 -0.96 -8.41
CA GLU A 431 -27.82 -2.10 -7.76
C GLU A 431 -27.83 -1.94 -6.25
N VAL A 432 -28.88 -1.28 -5.75
CA VAL A 432 -29.23 -1.30 -4.32
C VAL A 432 -29.98 -2.60 -4.05
N LEU A 433 -29.33 -3.54 -3.32
CA LEU A 433 -29.90 -4.86 -3.04
C LEU A 433 -30.98 -4.82 -1.94
N TYR A 434 -30.87 -3.85 -1.04
CA TYR A 434 -31.84 -3.60 0.02
C TYR A 434 -32.07 -2.10 0.17
N LYS A 435 -33.32 -1.65 0.09
CA LYS A 435 -33.68 -0.25 0.37
C LYS A 435 -34.72 -0.22 1.49
N PRO A 436 -34.35 0.22 2.70
CA PRO A 436 -35.31 0.32 3.79
C PRO A 436 -36.34 1.42 3.52
N ASP A 437 -37.61 1.16 3.83
CA ASP A 437 -38.66 2.17 3.84
C ASP A 437 -38.75 2.79 5.23
N PHE A 438 -38.53 4.09 5.32
CA PHE A 438 -38.55 4.85 6.57
C PHE A 438 -39.75 5.79 6.69
N ILE A 439 -40.71 5.71 5.77
CA ILE A 439 -41.92 6.51 5.83
C ILE A 439 -42.71 6.07 7.07
N ASN A 440 -42.92 7.01 8.00
CA ASN A 440 -43.65 6.82 9.28
C ASN A 440 -43.01 5.86 10.30
N VAL A 441 -41.71 5.59 10.21
CA VAL A 441 -40.98 4.75 11.17
C VAL A 441 -40.45 5.58 12.35
N SER A 442 -40.71 5.15 13.59
CA SER A 442 -40.14 5.78 14.79
C SER A 442 -38.62 5.56 14.86
N ARG A 443 -37.87 6.53 15.40
CA ARG A 443 -36.41 6.43 15.47
C ARG A 443 -35.99 5.73 16.76
N GLY A 444 -35.12 4.73 16.62
CA GLY A 444 -34.44 4.08 17.74
C GLY A 444 -33.30 4.92 18.29
N LYS A 445 -32.43 4.26 19.07
CA LYS A 445 -31.30 4.94 19.71
C LYS A 445 -30.30 5.42 18.65
N PRO A 446 -29.88 6.71 18.65
CA PRO A 446 -28.83 7.19 17.78
C PRO A 446 -27.50 6.49 18.09
N VAL A 447 -26.92 5.84 17.09
CA VAL A 447 -25.66 5.11 17.22
C VAL A 447 -24.62 5.63 16.24
N ILE A 448 -23.37 5.79 16.71
CA ILE A 448 -22.19 5.90 15.85
C ILE A 448 -21.36 4.63 16.04
N PHE A 449 -20.95 4.02 14.92
CA PHE A 449 -20.08 2.86 14.92
C PHE A 449 -18.66 3.28 14.54
N ASP A 450 -17.70 3.07 15.43
CA ASP A 450 -16.28 3.38 15.27
C ASP A 450 -15.50 2.07 15.10
N MET A 451 -14.97 1.85 13.91
CA MET A 451 -14.46 0.55 13.45
C MET A 451 -13.02 0.68 12.95
N ASP A 452 -12.28 -0.41 12.91
CA ASP A 452 -10.89 -0.50 12.42
C ASP A 452 -10.77 -1.25 11.08
N MET A 453 -11.93 -1.63 10.52
CA MET A 453 -12.09 -2.27 9.21
C MET A 453 -11.56 -3.71 9.16
N SER A 454 -11.59 -4.42 10.30
CA SER A 454 -11.46 -5.86 10.33
C SER A 454 -12.63 -6.57 9.58
N PRO A 455 -12.48 -7.86 9.23
CA PRO A 455 -13.60 -8.67 8.77
C PRO A 455 -14.78 -8.69 9.75
N GLY A 456 -14.52 -8.68 11.05
CA GLY A 456 -15.53 -8.66 12.11
C GLY A 456 -16.36 -7.39 12.04
N ASP A 457 -15.70 -6.24 11.85
CA ASP A 457 -16.36 -4.94 11.74
C ASP A 457 -17.31 -4.82 10.56
N PHE A 458 -16.91 -5.34 9.40
CA PHE A 458 -17.79 -5.32 8.22
C PHE A 458 -19.04 -6.17 8.45
N VAL A 459 -18.92 -7.30 9.15
CA VAL A 459 -20.08 -8.12 9.55
C VAL A 459 -20.94 -7.39 10.59
N SER A 460 -20.31 -6.76 11.59
CA SER A 460 -21.00 -5.94 12.59
C SER A 460 -21.75 -4.77 11.96
N LEU A 461 -21.18 -4.09 10.96
CA LEU A 461 -21.86 -3.04 10.21
C LEU A 461 -23.10 -3.60 9.49
N ILE A 462 -22.97 -4.73 8.79
CA ILE A 462 -24.12 -5.39 8.14
C ILE A 462 -25.19 -5.72 9.18
N TYR A 463 -24.81 -6.30 10.32
CA TYR A 463 -25.73 -6.64 11.41
C TYR A 463 -26.47 -5.40 11.94
N LEU A 464 -25.75 -4.31 12.23
CA LEU A 464 -26.33 -3.05 12.70
C LEU A 464 -27.30 -2.43 11.67
N LEU A 465 -27.00 -2.55 10.38
CA LEU A 465 -27.87 -2.03 9.30
C LEU A 465 -29.10 -2.91 9.05
N LYS A 466 -29.06 -4.19 9.44
CA LYS A 466 -30.21 -5.12 9.39
C LYS A 466 -31.09 -5.02 10.64
N ALA A 467 -30.57 -4.48 11.74
CA ALA A 467 -31.37 -4.24 12.94
C ALA A 467 -32.52 -3.26 12.62
N PRO A 468 -33.73 -3.45 13.20
CA PRO A 468 -34.84 -2.53 12.99
C PRO A 468 -34.44 -1.11 13.43
N ARG A 469 -34.75 -0.12 12.59
CA ARG A 469 -34.35 1.28 12.83
C ARG A 469 -34.99 1.86 14.10
N GLU A 470 -36.13 1.34 14.48
CA GLU A 470 -36.86 1.65 15.72
C GLU A 470 -36.07 1.25 16.97
N VAL A 471 -35.11 0.33 16.83
CA VAL A 471 -34.21 -0.11 17.90
C VAL A 471 -32.88 0.63 17.82
N ILE A 472 -32.24 0.61 16.64
CA ILE A 472 -30.92 1.22 16.39
C ILE A 472 -30.98 2.12 15.16
N ASP A 473 -30.69 3.41 15.34
CA ASP A 473 -30.58 4.38 14.24
C ASP A 473 -29.11 4.73 14.02
N VAL A 474 -28.42 3.98 13.17
CA VAL A 474 -27.01 4.27 12.81
C VAL A 474 -26.95 5.62 12.08
N LYS A 475 -26.25 6.58 12.71
CA LYS A 475 -26.12 7.98 12.27
C LYS A 475 -24.80 8.28 11.58
N GLY A 476 -23.77 7.48 11.83
CA GLY A 476 -22.44 7.70 11.28
C GLY A 476 -21.54 6.50 11.50
N VAL A 477 -20.56 6.33 10.61
CA VAL A 477 -19.46 5.37 10.75
C VAL A 477 -18.16 6.15 10.86
N LEU A 478 -17.34 5.84 11.84
CA LEU A 478 -15.99 6.36 11.98
C LEU A 478 -15.02 5.22 11.70
N VAL A 479 -13.95 5.48 10.94
CA VAL A 479 -12.91 4.48 10.65
C VAL A 479 -11.60 4.88 11.32
N ASN A 480 -10.97 3.96 12.04
CA ASN A 480 -9.66 4.14 12.65
C ASN A 480 -8.57 3.89 11.62
N GLY A 481 -7.74 4.91 11.36
CA GLY A 481 -6.70 4.80 10.34
C GLY A 481 -5.44 4.07 10.78
N ASN A 482 -5.34 3.76 12.07
CA ASN A 482 -4.31 2.95 12.70
C ASN A 482 -4.84 1.55 13.10
N GLY A 483 -5.92 1.11 12.45
CA GLY A 483 -6.62 -0.15 12.66
C GLY A 483 -6.03 -1.37 11.94
N TRP A 484 -6.79 -2.46 11.90
CA TRP A 484 -6.41 -3.72 11.26
C TRP A 484 -6.25 -3.65 9.74
N ALA A 485 -6.99 -2.78 9.05
CA ALA A 485 -6.87 -2.58 7.61
C ALA A 485 -6.34 -1.19 7.25
N ASN A 486 -5.75 -1.06 6.06
CA ASN A 486 -5.35 0.23 5.53
C ASN A 486 -6.59 1.06 5.18
N ILE A 487 -6.44 2.38 5.28
CA ILE A 487 -7.55 3.32 5.14
C ILE A 487 -8.14 3.44 3.74
N ALA A 488 -7.45 2.94 2.72
CA ALA A 488 -7.99 2.80 1.38
C ALA A 488 -9.17 1.81 1.32
N SER A 489 -9.30 0.93 2.33
CA SER A 489 -10.41 -0.01 2.50
C SER A 489 -11.75 0.67 2.87
N ILE A 490 -11.76 1.99 3.10
CA ILE A 490 -13.00 2.75 3.32
C ILE A 490 -14.00 2.63 2.16
N ASP A 491 -13.52 2.35 0.94
CA ASP A 491 -14.39 2.10 -0.21
C ASP A 491 -15.28 0.86 0.00
N ILE A 492 -14.86 -0.12 0.81
CA ILE A 492 -15.66 -1.29 1.20
C ILE A 492 -16.81 -0.88 2.12
N VAL A 493 -16.58 0.08 3.02
CA VAL A 493 -17.65 0.65 3.87
C VAL A 493 -18.72 1.29 2.99
N TYR A 494 -18.31 2.05 1.97
CA TYR A 494 -19.25 2.64 1.01
C TYR A 494 -20.03 1.60 0.23
N ASP A 495 -19.38 0.53 -0.24
CA ASP A 495 -20.06 -0.55 -0.95
C ASP A 495 -21.11 -1.25 -0.08
N ILE A 496 -20.81 -1.50 1.20
CA ILE A 496 -21.77 -2.11 2.15
C ILE A 496 -22.94 -1.16 2.42
N LEU A 497 -22.67 0.13 2.64
CA LEU A 497 -23.74 1.12 2.82
C LEU A 497 -24.63 1.20 1.58
N HIS A 498 -24.04 1.16 0.39
CA HIS A 498 -24.77 1.17 -0.87
C HIS A 498 -25.60 -0.10 -1.07
N MET A 499 -25.02 -1.28 -0.79
CA MET A 499 -25.73 -2.56 -0.77
C MET A 499 -26.99 -2.52 0.11
N MET A 500 -26.85 -1.87 1.27
CA MET A 500 -27.89 -1.70 2.28
C MET A 500 -28.82 -0.50 2.04
N GLY A 501 -28.64 0.26 0.96
CA GLY A 501 -29.46 1.42 0.62
C GLY A 501 -29.35 2.55 1.65
N ARG A 502 -28.22 2.64 2.34
CA ARG A 502 -27.91 3.59 3.43
C ARG A 502 -26.77 4.54 3.07
N ASP A 503 -26.76 5.01 1.83
CA ASP A 503 -25.83 6.06 1.37
C ASP A 503 -25.97 7.38 2.14
N ASP A 504 -27.06 7.56 2.89
CA ASP A 504 -27.28 8.68 3.81
C ASP A 504 -26.32 8.72 5.00
N ILE A 505 -25.71 7.58 5.36
CA ILE A 505 -24.82 7.50 6.52
C ILE A 505 -23.45 8.13 6.17
N PRO A 506 -23.03 9.20 6.86
CA PRO A 506 -21.69 9.76 6.70
C PRO A 506 -20.61 8.81 7.25
N VAL A 507 -19.49 8.72 6.53
CA VAL A 507 -18.31 7.93 6.94
C VAL A 507 -17.14 8.88 7.15
N GLY A 508 -16.57 8.85 8.35
CA GLY A 508 -15.52 9.77 8.78
C GLY A 508 -14.18 9.06 8.98
N LEU A 509 -13.15 9.54 8.30
CA LEU A 509 -11.79 8.99 8.38
C LEU A 509 -11.03 9.57 9.57
N GLY A 510 -10.58 8.68 10.47
CA GLY A 510 -9.73 8.97 11.61
C GLY A 510 -8.27 9.20 11.27
N ASN A 511 -7.44 9.38 12.31
CA ASN A 511 -5.99 9.52 12.16
C ASN A 511 -5.36 8.18 11.79
N THR A 512 -4.27 8.23 10.99
CA THR A 512 -3.46 7.05 10.62
C THR A 512 -2.39 6.68 11.63
N THR A 513 -2.27 7.44 12.71
CA THR A 513 -1.28 7.23 13.75
C THR A 513 -1.95 7.25 15.12
N ALA A 514 -1.38 6.46 16.03
CA ALA A 514 -1.74 6.48 17.44
C ALA A 514 -1.49 7.85 18.07
N MET A 515 -2.25 8.18 19.11
CA MET A 515 -2.09 9.40 19.89
C MET A 515 -0.68 9.51 20.48
N GLY A 516 -0.15 10.74 20.52
CA GLY A 516 1.17 11.01 21.09
C GLY A 516 2.34 10.49 20.25
N ASN A 517 2.08 9.92 19.07
CA ASN A 517 3.11 9.55 18.09
C ASN A 517 3.11 10.56 16.93
N PRO A 518 3.86 11.68 17.03
CA PRO A 518 3.88 12.72 16.00
C PRO A 518 4.74 12.34 14.79
N THR A 519 5.40 11.18 14.81
CA THR A 519 6.29 10.72 13.75
C THR A 519 5.59 9.73 12.81
N LEU A 520 6.07 9.66 11.57
CA LEU A 520 5.84 8.58 10.61
C LEU A 520 6.47 7.24 11.09
N GLY A 521 6.50 7.00 12.40
CA GLY A 521 7.10 5.82 13.01
C GLY A 521 6.10 4.68 13.05
N CYS A 522 6.59 3.44 12.98
CA CYS A 522 5.72 2.26 12.94
C CYS A 522 5.54 1.61 14.31
N ASN A 523 5.64 2.39 15.38
CA ASN A 523 5.40 1.88 16.72
C ASN A 523 4.02 1.20 16.73
N ASN A 524 4.01 -0.07 17.12
CA ASN A 524 2.86 -0.96 17.21
C ASN A 524 2.25 -1.43 15.87
N VAL A 525 2.38 -0.67 14.77
CA VAL A 525 1.87 -1.07 13.44
C VAL A 525 2.59 -2.30 12.88
N TYR A 526 3.85 -2.52 13.25
CA TYR A 526 4.57 -3.75 12.91
C TYR A 526 3.90 -5.01 13.49
N ALA A 527 2.98 -4.89 14.44
CA ALA A 527 2.29 -6.03 15.03
C ALA A 527 1.18 -6.59 14.12
N ILE A 528 0.73 -5.87 13.09
CA ILE A 528 -0.19 -6.43 12.11
C ILE A 528 0.64 -7.07 10.99
N PRO A 529 0.44 -8.36 10.67
CA PRO A 529 1.09 -8.99 9.54
C PRO A 529 0.84 -8.26 8.21
N LEU A 530 1.78 -8.31 7.26
CA LEU A 530 1.50 -7.82 5.90
C LEU A 530 0.73 -8.85 5.07
N GLY A 531 1.08 -10.14 5.22
CA GLY A 531 0.38 -11.31 4.68
C GLY A 531 -0.41 -12.07 5.76
N SER A 532 -0.83 -13.30 5.50
CA SER A 532 -1.32 -14.22 6.54
C SER A 532 -2.38 -13.64 7.50
N GLY A 533 -3.50 -13.16 6.97
CA GLY A 533 -4.62 -12.59 7.74
C GLY A 533 -4.48 -11.11 8.10
N GLY A 534 -3.35 -10.49 7.72
CA GLY A 534 -3.07 -9.08 7.95
C GLY A 534 -3.53 -8.15 6.83
N PHE A 535 -2.72 -7.14 6.49
CA PHE A 535 -3.12 -6.03 5.60
C PHE A 535 -3.59 -6.49 4.21
N ILE A 536 -2.83 -7.33 3.49
CA ILE A 536 -3.21 -7.76 2.13
C ILE A 536 -4.59 -8.44 2.08
N ASP A 537 -4.86 -9.27 3.08
CA ASP A 537 -6.09 -10.04 3.18
C ASP A 537 -7.23 -9.11 3.58
N SER A 538 -7.05 -8.32 4.64
CA SER A 538 -8.10 -7.45 5.17
C SER A 538 -8.47 -6.32 4.21
N ASP A 539 -7.49 -5.76 3.48
CA ASP A 539 -7.70 -4.68 2.51
C ASP A 539 -8.56 -5.06 1.32
N THR A 540 -8.62 -6.37 1.02
CA THR A 540 -9.44 -6.93 -0.06
C THR A 540 -10.65 -7.69 0.47
N LEU A 541 -10.84 -7.68 1.80
CA LEU A 541 -11.77 -8.54 2.52
C LEU A 541 -11.64 -10.00 2.09
N TYR A 542 -10.39 -10.47 2.07
CA TYR A 542 -9.94 -11.80 1.67
C TYR A 542 -10.33 -12.12 0.22
N GLY A 543 -10.34 -11.10 -0.64
CA GLY A 543 -10.79 -11.16 -2.04
C GLY A 543 -12.29 -10.95 -2.24
N LEU A 544 -13.09 -10.99 -1.17
CA LEU A 544 -14.56 -10.95 -1.28
C LEU A 544 -15.10 -9.52 -1.46
N ALA A 545 -14.31 -8.47 -1.27
CA ALA A 545 -14.73 -7.10 -1.55
C ALA A 545 -15.24 -6.93 -3.00
N ARG A 546 -14.77 -7.75 -3.94
CA ARG A 546 -15.24 -7.78 -5.34
C ARG A 546 -16.68 -8.29 -5.51
N LEU A 547 -17.26 -8.94 -4.52
CA LEU A 547 -18.65 -9.41 -4.55
C LEU A 547 -19.65 -8.34 -4.14
N LEU A 548 -19.19 -7.24 -3.56
CA LEU A 548 -20.03 -6.12 -3.16
C LEU A 548 -20.38 -5.24 -4.38
N PRO A 549 -21.55 -4.57 -4.37
CA PRO A 549 -21.85 -3.58 -5.39
C PRO A 549 -20.90 -2.39 -5.28
N ARG A 550 -20.54 -1.77 -6.41
CA ARG A 550 -19.67 -0.60 -6.40
C ARG A 550 -20.46 0.66 -6.09
N SER A 551 -20.18 1.26 -4.94
CA SER A 551 -20.79 2.53 -4.54
C SER A 551 -20.40 3.68 -5.49
N PRO A 552 -21.31 4.64 -5.75
CA PRO A 552 -20.96 5.91 -6.41
C PRO A 552 -20.07 6.80 -5.52
N ARG A 553 -20.15 6.66 -4.20
CA ARG A 553 -19.24 7.30 -3.23
C ARG A 553 -17.90 6.58 -3.23
N ARG A 554 -16.82 7.35 -3.13
CA ARG A 554 -15.45 6.83 -3.10
C ARG A 554 -14.59 7.70 -2.22
N TYR A 555 -13.44 7.17 -1.83
CA TYR A 555 -12.38 7.96 -1.25
C TYR A 555 -11.99 9.11 -2.18
N THR A 556 -12.05 10.34 -1.67
CA THR A 556 -11.55 11.53 -2.35
C THR A 556 -10.44 12.17 -1.51
N PRO A 557 -9.21 12.30 -2.04
CA PRO A 557 -8.12 12.99 -1.38
C PRO A 557 -8.43 14.43 -1.02
N GLU A 558 -7.62 15.00 -0.11
CA GLU A 558 -7.64 16.44 0.12
C GLU A 558 -7.21 17.20 -1.14
N SER A 559 -7.95 18.27 -1.47
CA SER A 559 -7.65 19.18 -2.57
C SER A 559 -7.75 20.62 -2.08
N THR A 560 -6.85 21.48 -2.57
CA THR A 560 -6.93 22.93 -2.35
C THR A 560 -8.05 23.58 -3.14
N ASP A 561 -8.43 22.98 -4.27
CA ASP A 561 -9.34 23.56 -5.25
C ASP A 561 -10.79 23.14 -4.97
N ASP A 562 -10.99 22.04 -4.23
CA ASP A 562 -12.30 21.50 -3.87
C ASP A 562 -12.31 20.91 -2.45
N PRO A 563 -12.34 21.75 -1.41
CA PRO A 563 -12.32 21.30 -0.02
C PRO A 563 -13.64 20.67 0.44
N GLU A 564 -14.74 20.84 -0.30
CA GLU A 564 -16.07 20.32 0.07
C GLU A 564 -16.26 18.86 -0.34
N HIS A 565 -15.55 18.38 -1.37
CA HIS A 565 -15.70 17.02 -1.90
C HIS A 565 -14.62 16.03 -1.42
N ARG A 566 -13.79 16.39 -0.44
CA ARG A 566 -12.81 15.47 0.16
C ARG A 566 -13.45 14.45 1.10
N GLN A 567 -12.70 13.40 1.43
CA GLN A 567 -13.08 12.45 2.48
C GLN A 567 -13.32 13.17 3.82
N PRO A 568 -14.54 13.08 4.39
CA PRO A 568 -14.84 13.66 5.70
C PRO A 568 -13.93 13.09 6.81
N LEU A 569 -13.55 13.93 7.77
CA LEU A 569 -12.84 13.50 8.97
C LEU A 569 -13.79 12.85 9.97
N ALA A 570 -13.30 11.91 10.78
CA ALA A 570 -14.07 11.29 11.86
C ALA A 570 -14.68 12.35 12.79
N PHE A 571 -13.90 13.37 13.16
CA PHE A 571 -14.36 14.46 14.01
C PHE A 571 -15.45 15.33 13.34
N GLU A 572 -15.40 15.51 12.02
CA GLU A 572 -16.42 16.28 11.28
C GLU A 572 -17.74 15.52 11.21
N VAL A 573 -17.67 14.20 11.01
CA VAL A 573 -18.84 13.33 11.06
C VAL A 573 -19.46 13.35 12.45
N TRP A 574 -18.65 13.22 13.51
CA TRP A 574 -19.10 13.41 14.90
C TRP A 574 -19.86 14.74 15.09
N GLN A 575 -19.25 15.86 14.67
CA GLN A 575 -19.88 17.18 14.79
C GLN A 575 -21.16 17.32 13.97
N SER A 576 -21.21 16.72 12.78
CA SER A 576 -22.38 16.73 11.91
C SER A 576 -23.54 15.96 12.56
N VAL A 577 -23.28 14.75 13.06
CA VAL A 577 -24.28 13.92 13.76
C VAL A 577 -24.79 14.64 15.01
N ARG A 578 -23.89 15.21 15.83
CA ARG A 578 -24.26 15.95 17.04
C ARG A 578 -25.18 17.14 16.74
N ARG A 579 -24.93 17.88 15.65
CA ARG A 579 -25.76 19.03 15.23
C ARG A 579 -27.15 18.64 14.75
N GLN A 580 -27.35 17.39 14.36
CA GLN A 580 -28.64 16.88 13.86
C GLN A 580 -29.52 16.28 14.96
N LEU A 581 -29.03 16.20 16.19
CA LEU A 581 -29.77 15.69 17.33
C LEU A 581 -30.90 16.65 17.75
N CYS A 582 -32.03 16.09 18.17
CA CYS A 582 -33.07 16.87 18.83
C CYS A 582 -32.66 17.21 20.28
N PRO A 583 -33.21 18.28 20.88
CA PRO A 583 -32.95 18.61 22.28
C PRO A 583 -33.27 17.42 23.20
N GLY A 584 -32.27 16.97 23.95
CA GLY A 584 -32.39 15.84 24.88
C GLY A 584 -31.97 14.48 24.32
N ASP A 585 -31.78 14.36 22.99
CA ASP A 585 -31.24 13.14 22.39
C ASP A 585 -29.83 12.87 22.91
N LYS A 586 -29.50 11.58 23.05
CA LYS A 586 -28.17 11.10 23.39
C LYS A 586 -27.66 10.14 22.32
N ILE A 587 -26.34 10.02 22.23
CA ILE A 587 -25.67 9.12 21.29
C ILE A 587 -25.05 7.94 22.05
N THR A 588 -25.25 6.73 21.53
CA THR A 588 -24.47 5.56 21.91
C THR A 588 -23.31 5.37 20.93
N LEU A 589 -22.11 5.11 21.45
CA LEU A 589 -20.93 4.82 20.65
C LEU A 589 -20.59 3.32 20.75
N LEU A 590 -20.37 2.67 19.62
CA LEU A 590 -19.86 1.30 19.53
C LEU A 590 -18.46 1.37 18.96
N THR A 591 -17.44 0.89 19.68
CA THR A 591 -16.04 0.95 19.25
C THR A 591 -15.47 -0.45 19.14
N SER A 592 -15.11 -0.87 17.93
CA SER A 592 -14.50 -2.17 17.65
C SER A 592 -13.02 -2.08 17.25
N GLY A 593 -12.46 -0.88 17.29
CA GLY A 593 -11.08 -0.58 16.96
C GLY A 593 -10.25 0.07 18.08
N PRO A 594 -9.01 0.51 17.74
CA PRO A 594 -8.25 1.39 18.61
C PRO A 594 -9.08 2.62 19.01
N LEU A 595 -8.96 3.06 20.26
CA LEU A 595 -9.82 4.12 20.81
C LEU A 595 -9.42 5.55 20.38
N THR A 596 -8.64 5.66 19.31
CA THR A 596 -8.01 6.91 18.83
C THR A 596 -9.05 7.95 18.44
N ASN A 597 -10.07 7.59 17.67
CA ASN A 597 -11.14 8.49 17.27
C ASN A 597 -11.92 9.02 18.48
N LEU A 598 -12.30 8.13 19.39
CA LEU A 598 -13.04 8.49 20.60
C LEU A 598 -12.22 9.39 21.54
N ALA A 599 -10.95 9.07 21.75
CA ALA A 599 -10.07 9.90 22.56
C ALA A 599 -9.94 11.31 21.95
N ASN A 600 -9.76 11.41 20.62
CA ASN A 600 -9.73 12.71 19.93
C ASN A 600 -11.03 13.49 20.10
N ILE A 601 -12.20 12.83 20.00
CA ILE A 601 -13.51 13.45 20.24
C ILE A 601 -13.59 13.97 21.68
N SER A 602 -13.27 13.13 22.66
CA SER A 602 -13.34 13.48 24.09
C SER A 602 -12.40 14.63 24.47
N LEU A 603 -11.24 14.73 23.81
CA LEU A 603 -10.26 15.79 24.06
C LEU A 603 -10.60 17.10 23.34
N SER A 604 -11.23 17.02 22.17
CA SER A 604 -11.47 18.18 21.30
C SER A 604 -12.85 18.81 21.49
N ASP A 605 -13.86 18.04 21.89
CA ASP A 605 -15.23 18.51 22.09
C ASP A 605 -15.61 18.43 23.58
N ARG A 606 -15.58 19.58 24.26
CA ARG A 606 -15.84 19.69 25.70
C ARG A 606 -17.26 19.28 26.09
N ASP A 607 -18.20 19.33 25.15
CA ASP A 607 -19.59 18.99 25.39
C ASP A 607 -19.89 17.52 25.03
N ALA A 608 -18.92 16.76 24.51
CA ALA A 608 -19.14 15.39 24.06
C ALA A 608 -19.72 14.50 25.16
N SER A 609 -19.19 14.60 26.39
CA SER A 609 -19.68 13.85 27.55
C SER A 609 -21.13 14.16 27.92
N SER A 610 -21.64 15.35 27.57
CA SER A 610 -23.03 15.72 27.82
C SER A 610 -24.00 15.06 26.84
N VAL A 611 -23.52 14.60 25.68
CA VAL A 611 -24.34 14.01 24.62
C VAL A 611 -24.15 12.50 24.51
N ILE A 612 -22.98 11.98 24.87
CA ILE A 612 -22.71 10.54 24.88
C ILE A 612 -23.45 9.89 26.06
N GLU A 613 -24.35 8.94 25.76
CA GLU A 613 -25.10 8.18 26.76
C GLU A 613 -24.25 7.03 27.34
N ARG A 614 -23.66 6.26 26.44
CA ARG A 614 -22.94 5.02 26.73
C ARG A 614 -21.98 4.69 25.59
N ILE A 615 -20.91 4.01 25.94
CA ILE A 615 -19.88 3.53 25.03
C ILE A 615 -19.73 2.02 25.23
N TYR A 616 -19.73 1.26 24.14
CA TYR A 616 -19.38 -0.15 24.15
C TYR A 616 -18.03 -0.31 23.50
N VAL A 617 -17.09 -0.95 24.20
CA VAL A 617 -15.71 -1.10 23.75
C VAL A 617 -15.38 -2.58 23.61
N VAL A 618 -15.09 -3.02 22.39
CA VAL A 618 -14.47 -4.33 22.13
C VAL A 618 -12.97 -4.19 22.32
N GLY A 619 -12.44 -4.86 23.33
CA GLY A 619 -11.01 -4.88 23.57
C GLY A 619 -10.63 -5.06 25.03
N GLY A 620 -9.33 -5.05 25.28
CA GLY A 620 -8.76 -5.28 26.59
C GLY A 620 -8.80 -6.75 27.06
N LEU A 621 -7.96 -7.03 28.05
CA LEU A 621 -7.87 -8.33 28.72
C LEU A 621 -8.10 -8.12 30.22
N ILE A 622 -9.24 -8.59 30.73
CA ILE A 622 -9.50 -8.68 32.17
C ILE A 622 -9.22 -10.12 32.59
N LYS A 623 -8.36 -10.31 33.60
CA LYS A 623 -7.99 -11.63 34.10
C LYS A 623 -8.79 -11.98 35.35
N ASP A 624 -9.57 -13.05 35.27
CA ASP A 624 -10.30 -13.59 36.42
C ASP A 624 -9.52 -14.75 37.10
N GLY A 625 -8.22 -14.56 37.32
CA GLY A 625 -7.36 -15.52 38.02
C GLY A 625 -6.80 -16.70 37.19
N GLY A 626 -7.08 -16.75 35.87
CA GLY A 626 -6.59 -17.79 34.95
C GLY A 626 -5.28 -17.47 34.21
N HIS A 627 -4.81 -18.40 33.36
CA HIS A 627 -3.63 -18.25 32.48
C HIS A 627 -3.93 -17.54 31.14
N GLU A 628 -4.98 -16.71 31.10
CA GLU A 628 -5.39 -16.02 29.86
C GLU A 628 -4.28 -15.08 29.36
N LYS A 629 -4.06 -15.14 28.05
CA LYS A 629 -3.09 -14.32 27.32
C LYS A 629 -3.80 -13.31 26.44
N GLY A 630 -3.12 -12.20 26.20
CA GLY A 630 -3.48 -11.23 25.18
C GLY A 630 -3.54 -11.85 23.78
N ASN A 631 -4.11 -11.13 22.83
CA ASN A 631 -4.21 -11.59 21.44
C ASN A 631 -3.13 -10.99 20.51
N VAL A 632 -2.22 -10.14 20.99
CA VAL A 632 -1.09 -9.59 20.19
C VAL A 632 -0.03 -10.67 19.91
N PHE A 633 -0.36 -11.62 19.03
CA PHE A 633 0.42 -12.84 18.80
C PHE A 633 1.74 -12.60 18.06
N THR A 634 1.84 -11.49 17.32
CA THR A 634 3.03 -11.06 16.56
C THR A 634 4.11 -10.42 17.41
N VAL A 635 3.80 -10.08 18.67
CA VAL A 635 4.74 -9.52 19.64
C VAL A 635 4.77 -10.42 20.88
N PRO A 636 5.40 -11.61 20.82
CA PRO A 636 5.33 -12.62 21.89
C PRO A 636 5.86 -12.15 23.25
N SER A 637 6.69 -11.10 23.26
CA SER A 637 7.16 -10.44 24.48
C SER A 637 6.04 -9.73 25.25
N ASN A 638 4.94 -9.36 24.58
CA ASN A 638 3.77 -8.73 25.19
C ASN A 638 2.60 -9.72 25.35
N ARG A 639 2.59 -10.44 26.48
CA ARG A 639 1.60 -11.49 26.75
C ARG A 639 0.26 -10.99 27.32
N TYR A 640 0.11 -9.67 27.51
CA TYR A 640 -1.01 -9.09 28.26
C TYR A 640 -1.90 -8.20 27.41
N ALA A 641 -1.36 -7.64 26.32
CA ALA A 641 -2.09 -6.68 25.54
C ALA A 641 -3.13 -7.33 24.63
N GLU A 642 -4.22 -6.61 24.45
CA GLU A 642 -5.18 -6.84 23.38
C GLU A 642 -4.83 -5.88 22.23
N PHE A 643 -5.06 -6.27 20.97
CA PHE A 643 -4.66 -5.51 19.77
C PHE A 643 -5.17 -4.08 19.74
N ASN A 644 -6.47 -3.83 19.94
CA ASN A 644 -7.03 -2.46 19.93
C ASN A 644 -6.35 -1.57 20.98
N MET A 645 -6.13 -2.11 22.18
CA MET A 645 -5.40 -1.40 23.25
C MET A 645 -3.91 -1.25 22.95
N PHE A 646 -3.30 -2.18 22.22
CA PHE A 646 -1.87 -2.17 21.87
C PHE A 646 -1.55 -1.18 20.76
N LEU A 647 -2.46 -1.05 19.78
CA LEU A 647 -2.29 -0.16 18.64
C LEU A 647 -2.30 1.31 19.08
N ASP A 648 -3.13 1.69 20.06
CA ASP A 648 -3.11 3.02 20.68
C ASP A 648 -3.33 2.99 22.21
N PRO A 649 -2.29 2.68 22.99
CA PRO A 649 -2.41 2.57 24.44
C PRO A 649 -2.70 3.91 25.12
N LEU A 650 -2.31 5.03 24.51
CA LEU A 650 -2.56 6.35 25.07
C LEU A 650 -4.03 6.75 24.89
N ALA A 651 -4.61 6.50 23.71
CA ALA A 651 -6.03 6.71 23.50
C ALA A 651 -6.86 5.78 24.40
N ALA A 652 -6.47 4.51 24.50
CA ALA A 652 -7.12 3.55 25.38
C ALA A 652 -7.16 4.03 26.84
N LYS A 653 -6.01 4.46 27.37
CA LYS A 653 -5.92 5.05 28.70
C LYS A 653 -6.82 6.29 28.83
N THR A 654 -6.76 7.20 27.87
CA THR A 654 -7.53 8.45 27.87
C THR A 654 -9.04 8.19 27.97
N VAL A 655 -9.55 7.21 27.21
CA VAL A 655 -10.97 6.88 27.21
C VAL A 655 -11.36 6.12 28.47
N LEU A 656 -10.61 5.07 28.85
CA LEU A 656 -10.97 4.22 30.00
C LEU A 656 -10.88 4.96 31.34
N GLU A 657 -10.01 5.96 31.47
CA GLU A 657 -9.90 6.81 32.67
C GLU A 657 -10.84 8.04 32.62
N SER A 658 -11.70 8.14 31.60
CA SER A 658 -12.69 9.23 31.50
C SER A 658 -13.92 8.99 32.38
N ASN A 659 -14.75 10.02 32.54
CA ASN A 659 -16.04 9.92 33.24
C ASN A 659 -17.18 9.39 32.35
N LEU A 660 -16.87 8.84 31.17
CA LEU A 660 -17.86 8.31 30.24
C LEU A 660 -18.40 6.96 30.75
N ASN A 661 -19.66 6.67 30.47
CA ASN A 661 -20.31 5.40 30.84
C ASN A 661 -19.87 4.30 29.86
N ILE A 662 -18.83 3.56 30.23
CA ILE A 662 -18.19 2.55 29.37
C ILE A 662 -18.62 1.14 29.78
N THR A 663 -19.02 0.35 28.79
CA THR A 663 -19.20 -1.10 28.89
C THR A 663 -18.10 -1.76 28.08
N LEU A 664 -17.22 -2.50 28.75
CA LEU A 664 -16.14 -3.23 28.09
C LEU A 664 -16.60 -4.65 27.73
N ILE A 665 -16.27 -5.08 26.52
CA ILE A 665 -16.45 -6.44 26.00
C ILE A 665 -15.04 -7.04 25.89
N PRO A 666 -14.50 -7.63 26.98
CA PRO A 666 -13.11 -8.06 27.04
C PRO A 666 -12.90 -9.39 26.29
N LEU A 667 -11.64 -9.69 25.97
CA LEU A 667 -11.25 -10.92 25.26
C LEU A 667 -11.90 -12.22 25.80
N PRO A 668 -12.04 -12.45 27.12
CA PRO A 668 -12.69 -13.67 27.60
C PRO A 668 -14.16 -13.79 27.22
N ALA A 669 -14.88 -12.66 27.06
CA ALA A 669 -16.26 -12.66 26.59
C ALA A 669 -16.31 -12.96 25.09
N GLN A 670 -15.47 -12.27 24.31
CA GLN A 670 -15.34 -12.46 22.85
C GLN A 670 -15.04 -13.92 22.49
N ARG A 671 -14.04 -14.53 23.17
CA ARG A 671 -13.65 -15.93 22.96
C ARG A 671 -14.75 -16.94 23.28
N LYS A 672 -15.68 -16.61 24.19
CA LYS A 672 -16.83 -17.49 24.52
C LYS A 672 -17.93 -17.43 23.45
N ALA A 673 -18.00 -16.36 22.68
CA ALA A 673 -18.98 -16.19 21.61
C ALA A 673 -18.46 -16.65 20.23
N ALA A 674 -17.15 -16.64 20.02
CA ALA A 674 -16.53 -17.00 18.75
C ALA A 674 -16.69 -18.51 18.43
N SER A 675 -17.57 -18.85 17.48
CA SER A 675 -17.71 -20.19 16.91
C SER A 675 -18.08 -20.14 15.42
N PHE A 676 -17.14 -20.45 14.53
CA PHE A 676 -17.41 -20.48 13.09
C PHE A 676 -18.46 -21.54 12.73
N GLU A 677 -18.33 -22.75 13.28
CA GLU A 677 -19.29 -23.85 13.12
C GLU A 677 -20.72 -23.41 13.39
N SER A 678 -20.98 -22.89 14.59
CA SER A 678 -22.34 -22.56 15.03
C SER A 678 -22.96 -21.45 14.18
N VAL A 679 -22.16 -20.44 13.82
CA VAL A 679 -22.64 -19.31 12.99
C VAL A 679 -22.92 -19.77 11.56
N LEU A 680 -22.05 -20.59 10.97
CA LEU A 680 -22.24 -21.11 9.61
C LEU A 680 -23.47 -22.03 9.51
N GLU A 681 -23.66 -22.92 10.48
CA GLU A 681 -24.86 -23.78 10.55
C GLU A 681 -26.14 -22.95 10.64
N ALA A 682 -26.15 -21.90 11.46
CA ALA A 682 -27.30 -21.00 11.57
C ALA A 682 -27.57 -20.23 10.25
N LEU A 683 -26.52 -19.78 9.55
CA LEU A 683 -26.65 -19.10 8.26
C LEU A 683 -27.13 -20.04 7.13
N GLU A 684 -26.87 -21.34 7.22
CA GLU A 684 -27.38 -22.33 6.26
C GLU A 684 -28.86 -22.62 6.45
N GLN A 685 -29.36 -22.54 7.69
CA GLN A 685 -30.75 -22.83 8.04
C GLN A 685 -31.71 -21.64 7.83
N THR A 686 -31.19 -20.46 7.50
CA THR A 686 -31.98 -19.22 7.36
C THR A 686 -32.18 -18.83 5.89
N GLN A 687 -33.19 -17.97 5.63
CA GLN A 687 -33.43 -17.45 4.29
C GLN A 687 -32.23 -16.62 3.82
N GLN A 688 -31.62 -17.04 2.72
CA GLN A 688 -30.38 -16.43 2.24
C GLN A 688 -30.61 -15.15 1.45
N THR A 689 -30.55 -14.00 2.14
CA THR A 689 -30.40 -12.67 1.52
C THR A 689 -28.98 -12.48 0.95
N PRO A 690 -28.76 -11.53 0.02
CA PRO A 690 -27.42 -11.25 -0.51
C PRO A 690 -26.38 -11.00 0.58
N GLU A 691 -26.73 -10.23 1.61
CA GLU A 691 -25.82 -9.92 2.72
C GLU A 691 -25.50 -11.17 3.55
N SER A 692 -26.50 -12.01 3.84
CA SER A 692 -26.26 -13.27 4.56
C SER A 692 -25.39 -14.25 3.77
N LYS A 693 -25.52 -14.29 2.43
CA LYS A 693 -24.66 -15.09 1.55
C LYS A 693 -23.22 -14.59 1.60
N PHE A 694 -23.04 -13.28 1.56
CA PHE A 694 -21.74 -12.64 1.67
C PHE A 694 -21.07 -12.96 3.02
N VAL A 695 -21.77 -12.76 4.14
CA VAL A 695 -21.27 -13.09 5.49
C VAL A 695 -20.92 -14.58 5.60
N ARG A 696 -21.77 -15.46 5.07
CA ARG A 696 -21.50 -16.91 5.05
C ARG A 696 -20.25 -17.25 4.24
N GLN A 697 -20.05 -16.63 3.08
CA GLN A 697 -18.85 -16.84 2.26
C GLN A 697 -17.58 -16.35 2.97
N LEU A 698 -17.64 -15.19 3.63
CA LEU A 698 -16.52 -14.67 4.42
C LEU A 698 -16.15 -15.60 5.57
N PHE A 699 -17.11 -15.99 6.41
CA PHE A 699 -16.83 -16.89 7.53
C PHE A 699 -16.43 -18.30 7.09
N ALA A 700 -16.97 -18.81 5.98
CA ALA A 700 -16.54 -20.10 5.44
C ALA A 700 -15.07 -20.02 4.96
N LEU A 701 -14.68 -18.92 4.32
CA LEU A 701 -13.29 -18.69 3.90
C LEU A 701 -12.36 -18.56 5.11
N LEU A 702 -12.70 -17.74 6.11
CA LEU A 702 -11.87 -17.60 7.32
C LEU A 702 -11.70 -18.93 8.05
N LYS A 703 -12.77 -19.71 8.20
CA LYS A 703 -12.71 -21.07 8.76
C LYS A 703 -11.82 -22.00 7.94
N GLU A 704 -11.94 -21.97 6.61
CA GLU A 704 -11.10 -22.76 5.72
C GLU A 704 -9.62 -22.42 5.92
N LEU A 705 -9.28 -21.14 5.94
CA LEU A 705 -7.92 -20.65 6.15
C LEU A 705 -7.38 -21.07 7.52
N GLN A 706 -8.16 -20.86 8.59
CA GLN A 706 -7.80 -21.25 9.95
C GLN A 706 -7.49 -22.75 10.07
N SER A 707 -8.23 -23.59 9.33
CA SER A 707 -8.07 -25.05 9.36
C SER A 707 -6.90 -25.57 8.51
N LYS A 708 -6.54 -24.86 7.44
CA LYS A 708 -5.54 -25.32 6.47
C LYS A 708 -4.14 -24.82 6.77
N GLU A 709 -4.02 -23.60 7.28
CA GLU A 709 -2.72 -22.94 7.41
C GLU A 709 -2.50 -22.36 8.80
N LYS A 710 -1.36 -22.74 9.41
CA LYS A 710 -1.01 -22.34 10.77
C LYS A 710 -0.92 -20.82 10.93
N LEU A 711 -0.48 -20.12 9.88
CA LEU A 711 -0.35 -18.67 9.88
C LEU A 711 -1.69 -17.95 10.02
N TYR A 712 -2.79 -18.59 9.62
CA TYR A 712 -4.17 -18.09 9.72
C TYR A 712 -4.89 -18.53 11.00
N HIS A 713 -4.23 -19.18 11.96
CA HIS A 713 -4.92 -19.73 13.14
C HIS A 713 -5.64 -18.67 13.99
N HIS A 714 -5.23 -17.41 13.91
CA HIS A 714 -5.73 -16.28 14.67
C HIS A 714 -7.00 -15.62 14.09
N VAL A 715 -7.48 -16.00 12.91
CA VAL A 715 -8.59 -15.29 12.24
C VAL A 715 -9.95 -15.45 12.92
N ASP A 716 -10.05 -16.31 13.95
CA ASP A 716 -11.24 -16.44 14.80
C ASP A 716 -11.45 -15.23 15.71
N ILE A 717 -10.43 -14.39 15.95
CA ILE A 717 -10.56 -13.17 16.74
C ILE A 717 -11.65 -12.25 16.20
N PHE A 718 -11.80 -12.17 14.87
CA PHE A 718 -12.78 -11.30 14.20
C PHE A 718 -14.24 -11.70 14.49
N LEU A 719 -14.49 -12.96 14.82
CA LEU A 719 -15.84 -13.41 15.15
C LEU A 719 -16.26 -12.95 16.55
N GLY A 720 -15.29 -12.85 17.45
CA GLY A 720 -15.49 -12.31 18.79
C GLY A 720 -15.82 -10.82 18.81
N GLU A 721 -15.39 -10.06 17.79
CA GLU A 721 -15.69 -8.63 17.61
C GLU A 721 -17.15 -8.35 17.24
N VAL A 722 -17.90 -9.37 16.80
CA VAL A 722 -19.33 -9.24 16.45
C VAL A 722 -20.23 -9.20 17.70
N LEU A 723 -19.72 -9.69 18.85
CA LEU A 723 -20.42 -9.67 20.14
C LEU A 723 -20.50 -8.25 20.72
#